data_AF-A0A0C2XEW9-F1
#
_entry.id   AF-A0A0C2XEW9-F1
#
_cell.length_a   1.000
_cell.length_b   1.000
_cell.length_c   1.000
_cell.angle_alpha   90.00
_cell.angle_beta   90.00
_cell.angle_gamma   90.00
#
_symmetry.space_group_name_H-M   'P 1'
#
loop_
_entity.id
_entity.type
_entity.pdbx_description
1 polymer ?
#
loop_
_entity_poly.entity_id
_entity_poly.type
_entity_poly.pdbx_seq_one_letter_code
_entity_poly.pdbx_strand_id
1 'polypeptide(L)'
;MSYSADKGLPYTAFKIILEEHRYMNDFLTLVMDKLHADKRYLAKLERIGGWDWERDAKQWAKSSIWPLISPLLSYFEDEKRHLKQCIEELSPIIEKLQRAPFPDGLDAEWNLDEVRKAHQQEQRELKIVQQIDAHSVSLWRSEAKTPKGSLLLEQDRNHRRAVLRQHDAAERVTYQYVNYMPSMLENHQQRAEDIKSCIQTMLTRYSELASKLSSSCSSAMNGTAAFVSSAFISPRHDQVEQENSHIMLRKAEYRNPVDYLRTARPLLGLERVESFRMIKQVIESLNNRSGLLVWSVPENGVWLDPVFELERSCVQSDLSTLLKERNTMWKLNFLKALLWSNSPLITVTDSDIKQYGGGIPRYSIETALVHMVPGHKWNDVLHIMVQILDLFRKEKEKDPFPEISHDLTHREASLSHLRSSVLHTLFDMDPSEVFPFTDEDLDKAGLLGEGKRLSTCPTGHRDNESSPEALEQVPFYLLSASTSHLPPLELSIFVLQCIDHVGQSKSPDSSFSSSSTTSSDPTSFLSNLTLTTTSQGSDSTVASPYAVSDYERAVYYRGITADGDQPDLLYRSDLATNPFPSRQPPARGSFGHLPSKSVRDVYNTSLHKVWRTVGPQIRDLVKAHKVRYSSIDPVRFVSYGEDKKETLGPPIVWIAVPPNSTSPETAHNVTQAILAILAENKAEDVVVEWREAVLSKLSGPPLMPVVNSTNPTAHVRRIFTPALNVPLATKERETEDAQGSLTMFFHENKDKNGNHSNKVLGVSNCHVLRADTTRNYVFRGAGAAKQVVRVNGMRRFQQGIEEIKSILATRGIRANTYTREIAELEAKGNRSNDDNKALRRNRQLLTDEQEDIAELEEFFAEVKSHWSDIEARNIGHLRVTKAIKAIPIDAAADTCYTEDWGAFEIDEMKFKAEFEGTFVDLGTALSSDQVNEIFYPRSGTRTTFKYPNARKLRIEEAVSRELLDHPDLLDSENQPCLIVGKDGTTTGLTFGRYAGLESYLCNDLGVETMELGIYNLGKDDPVFSDKGDSGALIWDGNGRALGQLHSGQYKGISSRSHVTYATPAWWLLERIKLEFPHAVFFRNTWSV
;
A
#
# COMPACT_ATOMS: atom_id res chain seq x y z
N MET A 1 24.24 0.33 -35.94
CA MET A 1 24.29 0.45 -37.42
C MET A 1 25.69 0.11 -37.89
N SER A 2 25.86 -0.93 -38.71
CA SER A 2 27.13 -1.36 -39.29
C SER A 2 27.28 -0.80 -40.71
N TYR A 3 28.09 0.25 -40.88
CA TYR A 3 28.53 0.70 -42.20
C TYR A 3 29.88 0.06 -42.53
N SER A 4 29.84 -1.12 -43.14
CA SER A 4 31.02 -1.80 -43.70
C SER A 4 30.63 -2.54 -44.99
N ALA A 5 30.49 -1.79 -46.08
CA ALA A 5 30.72 -2.25 -47.45
C ALA A 5 30.80 -1.00 -48.35
N ASP A 6 31.74 -0.96 -49.30
CA ASP A 6 32.00 0.13 -50.27
C ASP A 6 32.80 1.36 -49.81
N LYS A 7 33.99 1.14 -49.22
CA LYS A 7 35.02 2.18 -49.26
C LYS A 7 35.56 2.33 -50.69
N GLY A 8 35.13 3.38 -51.39
CA GLY A 8 35.76 3.85 -52.64
C GLY A 8 34.86 3.95 -53.88
N LEU A 9 33.57 3.61 -53.79
CA LEU A 9 32.65 3.84 -54.92
C LEU A 9 32.31 5.33 -55.04
N PRO A 10 32.26 5.88 -56.27
CA PRO A 10 31.68 7.20 -56.52
C PRO A 10 30.29 7.29 -55.87
N TYR A 11 29.96 8.45 -55.30
CA TYR A 11 28.66 8.86 -54.71
C TYR A 11 28.46 8.55 -53.23
N THR A 12 29.32 7.71 -52.64
CA THR A 12 29.25 7.38 -51.22
C THR A 12 29.35 8.63 -50.32
N ALA A 13 30.28 9.54 -50.62
CA ALA A 13 30.44 10.79 -49.86
C ALA A 13 29.22 11.72 -49.96
N PHE A 14 28.63 11.84 -51.15
CA PHE A 14 27.44 12.66 -51.39
C PHE A 14 26.24 12.15 -50.60
N LYS A 15 26.02 10.82 -50.59
CA LYS A 15 24.95 10.19 -49.81
C LYS A 15 25.12 10.41 -48.31
N ILE A 16 26.35 10.31 -47.81
CA ILE A 16 26.67 10.57 -46.40
C ILE A 16 26.37 12.04 -46.04
N ILE A 17 26.82 12.99 -46.85
CA ILE A 17 26.56 14.43 -46.60
C ILE A 17 25.06 14.73 -46.57
N LEU A 18 24.29 14.14 -47.49
CA LEU A 18 22.83 14.27 -47.50
C LEU A 18 22.17 13.71 -46.24
N GLU A 19 22.59 12.52 -45.83
CA GLU A 19 22.08 11.85 -44.64
C GLU A 19 22.43 12.63 -43.36
N GLU A 20 23.68 13.10 -43.23
CA GLU A 20 24.13 13.95 -42.14
C GLU A 20 23.39 15.29 -42.11
N HIS A 21 23.13 15.90 -43.26
CA HIS A 21 22.36 17.13 -43.34
C HIS A 21 20.92 16.94 -42.82
N ARG A 22 20.29 15.81 -43.16
CA ARG A 22 18.98 15.44 -42.59
C ARG A 22 19.06 15.31 -41.07
N TYR A 23 20.06 14.60 -40.56
CA TYR A 23 20.25 14.45 -39.11
C TYR A 23 20.50 15.79 -38.40
N MET A 24 21.23 16.72 -39.01
CA MET A 24 21.42 18.06 -38.47
C MET A 24 20.10 18.84 -38.39
N ASN A 25 19.17 18.66 -39.33
CA ASN A 25 17.84 19.28 -39.29
C ASN A 25 16.93 18.65 -38.24
N ASP A 26 16.96 17.33 -38.11
CA ASP A 26 16.24 16.61 -37.07
C ASP A 26 16.73 17.06 -35.68
N PHE A 27 18.05 17.22 -35.52
CA PHE A 27 18.65 17.74 -34.30
C PHE A 27 18.25 19.19 -34.00
N LEU A 28 18.22 20.08 -35.00
CA LEU A 28 17.74 21.45 -34.81
C LEU A 28 16.25 21.50 -34.42
N THR A 29 15.44 20.57 -34.92
CA THR A 29 14.03 20.43 -34.53
C THR A 29 13.93 20.04 -33.05
N LEU A 30 14.74 19.08 -32.59
CA LEU A 30 14.81 18.70 -31.17
C LEU A 30 15.23 19.88 -30.27
N VAL A 31 16.22 20.67 -30.71
CA VAL A 31 16.67 21.87 -29.99
C VAL A 31 15.55 22.92 -29.87
N MET A 32 14.75 23.08 -30.92
CA MET A 32 13.57 23.95 -30.90
C MET A 32 12.49 23.44 -29.95
N ASP A 33 12.22 22.13 -29.94
CA ASP A 33 11.27 21.54 -29.00
C ASP A 33 11.69 21.77 -27.54
N LYS A 34 12.99 21.71 -27.25
CA LYS A 34 13.53 22.06 -25.93
C LYS A 34 13.30 23.53 -25.58
N LEU A 35 13.54 24.45 -26.51
CA LEU A 35 13.27 25.88 -26.31
C LEU A 35 11.76 26.15 -26.12
N HIS A 36 10.89 25.45 -26.84
CA HIS A 36 9.44 25.52 -26.65
C HIS A 36 9.00 24.96 -25.30
N ALA A 37 9.64 23.90 -24.82
CA ALA A 37 9.39 23.38 -23.47
C ALA A 37 9.75 24.43 -22.40
N ASP A 38 10.87 25.14 -22.54
CA ASP A 38 11.26 26.21 -21.61
C ASP A 38 10.30 27.40 -21.66
N LYS A 39 9.83 27.79 -22.86
CA LYS A 39 8.77 28.81 -23.01
C LYS A 39 7.48 28.40 -22.30
N ARG A 40 7.07 27.12 -22.41
CA ARG A 40 5.90 26.59 -21.69
C ARG A 40 6.11 26.57 -20.18
N TYR A 41 7.31 26.25 -19.72
CA TYR A 41 7.64 26.26 -18.30
C TYR A 41 7.57 27.69 -17.72
N LEU A 42 8.17 28.67 -18.41
CA LEU A 42 8.06 30.08 -18.06
C LEU A 42 6.59 30.53 -18.00
N ALA A 43 5.77 30.20 -18.99
CA ALA A 43 4.35 30.55 -19.00
C ALA A 43 3.57 29.93 -17.82
N LYS A 44 3.94 28.73 -17.37
CA LYS A 44 3.36 28.12 -16.16
C LYS A 44 3.78 28.87 -14.90
N LEU A 45 5.06 29.23 -14.77
CA LEU A 45 5.56 30.04 -13.66
C LEU A 45 4.89 31.42 -13.61
N GLU A 46 4.68 32.06 -14.76
CA GLU A 46 3.94 33.33 -14.87
C GLU A 46 2.46 33.18 -14.50
N ARG A 47 1.80 32.07 -14.85
CA ARG A 47 0.41 31.77 -14.43
C ARG A 47 0.26 31.49 -12.94
N ILE A 48 1.26 30.87 -12.30
CA ILE A 48 1.29 30.71 -10.84
C ILE A 48 1.38 32.10 -10.17
N GLY A 49 2.06 33.06 -10.82
CA GLY A 49 1.99 34.49 -10.49
C GLY A 49 0.75 35.22 -11.05
N GLY A 50 -0.30 34.53 -11.49
CA GLY A 50 -1.54 35.11 -12.00
C GLY A 50 -2.70 35.14 -11.00
N TRP A 51 -2.55 34.51 -9.83
CA TRP A 51 -3.34 34.85 -8.65
C TRP A 51 -2.89 36.24 -8.20
N ASP A 52 -3.73 37.05 -7.56
CA ASP A 52 -3.46 38.46 -7.23
C ASP A 52 -2.36 38.61 -6.14
N TRP A 53 -1.17 38.02 -6.34
CA TRP A 53 -0.05 37.97 -5.39
C TRP A 53 0.44 39.38 -5.08
N GLU A 54 0.34 40.35 -5.98
CA GLU A 54 0.66 41.74 -5.64
C GLU A 54 -0.33 42.33 -4.63
N ARG A 55 -1.58 41.85 -4.58
CA ARG A 55 -2.60 42.30 -3.63
C ARG A 55 -2.54 41.52 -2.32
N ASP A 56 -2.33 40.22 -2.37
CA ASP A 56 -2.25 39.34 -1.19
C ASP A 56 -0.86 39.35 -0.54
N ALA A 57 0.23 39.45 -1.30
CA ALA A 57 1.57 39.68 -0.74
C ALA A 57 1.67 41.04 -0.05
N LYS A 58 0.89 42.07 -0.46
CA LYS A 58 0.75 43.32 0.29
C LYS A 58 0.05 43.13 1.64
N GLN A 59 -0.82 42.13 1.78
CA GLN A 59 -1.45 41.78 3.06
C GLN A 59 -0.52 40.92 3.91
N TRP A 60 0.14 39.93 3.31
CA TRP A 60 1.12 39.09 4.01
C TRP A 60 2.32 39.91 4.45
N ALA A 61 2.77 40.89 3.67
CA ALA A 61 3.83 41.83 4.06
C ALA A 61 3.50 42.68 5.29
N LYS A 62 2.21 42.86 5.61
CA LYS A 62 1.74 43.53 6.83
C LYS A 62 1.56 42.56 8.00
N SER A 63 1.66 41.26 7.75
CA SER A 63 1.51 40.22 8.77
C SER A 63 2.85 39.89 9.42
N SER A 64 2.79 39.40 10.65
CA SER A 64 3.99 38.97 11.37
C SER A 64 4.64 37.70 10.78
N ILE A 65 3.98 36.99 9.84
CA ILE A 65 4.53 35.78 9.19
C ILE A 65 5.37 36.12 7.94
N TRP A 66 5.38 37.38 7.50
CA TRP A 66 6.11 37.81 6.30
C TRP A 66 7.58 37.36 6.24
N PRO A 67 8.39 37.44 7.31
CA PRO A 67 9.80 37.07 7.24
C PRO A 67 10.03 35.57 6.96
N LEU A 68 9.03 34.72 7.19
CA LEU A 68 9.07 33.30 6.84
C LEU A 68 8.77 33.06 5.35
N ILE A 69 7.83 33.83 4.78
CA ILE A 69 7.30 33.63 3.43
C ILE A 69 8.15 34.34 2.36
N SER A 70 8.67 35.52 2.67
CA SER A 70 9.36 36.38 1.71
C SER A 70 10.61 35.76 1.03
N PRO A 71 11.45 34.92 1.70
CA PRO A 71 12.62 34.33 1.05
C PRO A 71 12.25 33.38 -0.09
N LEU A 72 11.18 32.59 0.07
CA LEU A 72 10.70 31.66 -0.96
C LEU A 72 10.10 32.41 -2.17
N LEU A 73 9.34 33.47 -1.92
CA LEU A 73 8.79 34.30 -3.00
C LEU A 73 9.90 34.98 -3.81
N SER A 74 10.98 35.43 -3.15
CA SER A 74 12.14 36.00 -3.84
C SER A 74 12.80 34.99 -4.78
N TYR A 75 12.89 33.72 -4.37
CA TYR A 75 13.44 32.66 -5.21
C TYR A 75 12.61 32.44 -6.48
N PHE A 76 11.28 32.40 -6.38
CA PHE A 76 10.41 32.25 -7.56
C PHE A 76 10.54 33.41 -8.55
N GLU A 77 10.71 34.64 -8.05
CA GLU A 77 10.95 35.79 -8.92
C GLU A 77 12.32 35.76 -9.61
N ASP A 78 13.35 35.28 -8.90
CA ASP A 78 14.67 35.06 -9.50
C ASP A 78 14.63 33.96 -10.57
N GLU A 79 13.88 32.89 -10.35
CA GLU A 79 13.72 31.80 -11.31
C GLU A 79 13.08 32.26 -12.61
N LYS A 80 11.95 32.98 -12.51
CA LYS A 80 11.28 33.58 -13.68
C LYS A 80 12.23 34.49 -14.45
N ARG A 81 12.94 35.39 -13.75
CA ARG A 81 13.82 36.38 -14.35
C ARG A 81 14.96 35.73 -15.14
N HIS A 82 15.63 34.76 -14.54
CA HIS A 82 16.78 34.11 -15.17
C HIS A 82 16.37 33.18 -16.32
N LEU A 83 15.25 32.47 -16.20
CA LEU A 83 14.73 31.63 -17.27
C LEU A 83 14.29 32.48 -18.47
N LYS A 84 13.60 33.60 -18.24
CA LYS A 84 13.19 34.53 -19.29
C LYS A 84 14.38 35.09 -20.07
N GLN A 85 15.42 35.56 -19.37
CA GLN A 85 16.64 36.05 -20.00
C GLN A 85 17.30 34.97 -20.88
N CYS A 86 17.39 33.73 -20.39
CA CYS A 86 17.96 32.61 -21.15
C CYS A 86 17.20 32.37 -22.47
N ILE A 87 15.87 32.39 -22.43
CA ILE A 87 15.01 32.18 -23.60
C ILE A 87 15.14 33.32 -24.63
N GLU A 88 15.19 34.58 -24.17
CA GLU A 88 15.33 35.76 -25.03
C GLU A 88 16.65 35.74 -25.80
N GLU A 89 17.73 35.26 -25.18
CA GLU A 89 19.06 35.18 -25.81
C GLU A 89 19.18 33.98 -26.78
N LEU A 90 18.57 32.83 -26.48
CA LEU A 90 18.70 31.62 -27.31
C LEU A 90 17.75 31.59 -28.52
N SER A 91 16.57 32.19 -28.41
CA SER A 91 15.57 32.20 -29.49
C SER A 91 16.08 32.69 -30.86
N PRO A 92 16.74 33.87 -30.97
CA PRO A 92 17.17 34.38 -32.27
C PRO A 92 18.29 33.56 -32.92
N ILE A 93 19.14 32.90 -32.12
CA ILE A 93 20.25 32.08 -32.62
C ILE A 93 19.71 30.84 -33.32
N ILE A 94 18.75 30.15 -32.69
CA ILE A 94 18.19 28.90 -33.21
C ILE A 94 17.30 29.19 -34.43
N GLU A 95 16.52 30.27 -34.41
CA GLU A 95 15.71 30.68 -35.57
C GLU A 95 16.56 31.00 -36.82
N LYS A 96 17.75 31.59 -36.63
CA LYS A 96 18.66 31.89 -37.74
C LYS A 96 19.16 30.61 -38.42
N LEU A 97 19.47 29.57 -37.65
CA LEU A 97 19.95 28.28 -38.16
C LEU A 97 18.86 27.52 -38.93
N GLN A 98 17.60 27.63 -38.49
CA GLN A 98 16.48 27.00 -39.16
C GLN A 98 16.22 27.59 -40.56
N ARG A 99 16.41 28.91 -40.72
CA ARG A 99 16.18 29.61 -41.98
C ARG A 99 17.35 29.49 -42.97
N ALA A 100 18.45 28.82 -42.61
CA ALA A 100 19.61 28.68 -43.47
C ALA A 100 19.27 27.78 -44.69
N PRO A 101 19.40 28.28 -45.93
CA PRO A 101 18.99 27.56 -47.13
C PRO A 101 19.77 26.26 -47.35
N PHE A 102 19.14 25.35 -48.06
CA PHE A 102 19.76 24.10 -48.53
C PHE A 102 20.73 24.42 -49.68
N PRO A 103 21.90 23.75 -49.80
CA PRO A 103 22.83 24.03 -50.89
C PRO A 103 22.18 23.79 -52.27
N ASP A 104 22.23 24.80 -53.16
CA ASP A 104 21.73 24.69 -54.53
C ASP A 104 22.52 23.62 -55.32
N GLY A 105 21.80 22.73 -56.04
CA GLY A 105 22.41 21.73 -56.95
C GLY A 105 22.02 20.27 -56.69
N LEU A 106 21.16 20.00 -55.71
CA LEU A 106 20.79 18.64 -55.30
C LEU A 106 19.71 17.95 -56.16
N ASP A 107 19.01 18.71 -57.00
CA ASP A 107 18.08 18.17 -58.01
C ASP A 107 18.80 17.69 -59.30
N ALA A 108 20.13 17.82 -59.37
CA ALA A 108 20.87 17.25 -60.50
C ALA A 108 20.75 15.72 -60.44
N GLU A 109 20.09 15.12 -61.42
CA GLU A 109 19.89 13.67 -61.48
C GLU A 109 21.25 13.00 -61.81
N TRP A 110 21.98 12.54 -60.78
CA TRP A 110 23.28 11.87 -60.94
C TRP A 110 23.07 10.45 -61.48
N ASN A 111 23.04 10.27 -62.81
CA ASN A 111 22.78 8.98 -63.46
C ASN A 111 24.00 8.03 -63.45
N LEU A 112 24.39 7.58 -62.25
CA LEU A 112 25.50 6.64 -62.05
C LEU A 112 25.23 5.26 -62.64
N ASP A 113 23.97 4.90 -62.81
CA ASP A 113 23.57 3.65 -63.45
C ASP A 113 23.94 3.62 -64.93
N GLU A 114 23.89 4.76 -65.62
CA GLU A 114 24.38 4.87 -66.99
C GLU A 114 25.88 4.61 -67.08
N VAL A 115 26.68 5.22 -66.18
CA VAL A 115 28.13 5.01 -66.13
C VAL A 115 28.47 3.57 -65.78
N ARG A 116 27.77 2.98 -64.79
CA ARG A 116 27.96 1.58 -64.39
C ARG A 116 27.63 0.63 -65.53
N LYS A 117 26.51 0.85 -66.24
CA LYS A 117 26.11 0.03 -67.40
C LYS A 117 27.11 0.17 -68.55
N ALA A 118 27.59 1.39 -68.83
CA ALA A 118 28.59 1.62 -69.86
C ALA A 118 29.92 0.93 -69.53
N HIS A 119 30.37 0.99 -68.28
CA HIS A 119 31.58 0.29 -67.83
C HIS A 119 31.43 -1.24 -67.90
N GLN A 120 30.31 -1.79 -67.42
CA GLN A 120 30.07 -3.23 -67.53
C GLN A 120 30.02 -3.71 -68.97
N GLN A 121 29.43 -2.91 -69.88
CA GLN A 121 29.41 -3.24 -71.30
C GLN A 121 30.80 -3.21 -71.90
N GLU A 122 31.60 -2.18 -71.63
CA GLU A 122 32.99 -2.08 -72.08
C GLU A 122 33.83 -3.28 -71.61
N GLN A 123 33.72 -3.66 -70.32
CA GLN A 123 34.42 -4.82 -69.76
C GLN A 123 34.00 -6.15 -70.39
N ARG A 124 32.73 -6.31 -70.78
CA ARG A 124 32.27 -7.50 -71.53
C ARG A 124 32.90 -7.54 -72.91
N GLU A 125 32.86 -6.44 -73.66
CA GLU A 125 33.44 -6.38 -75.00
C GLU A 125 34.98 -6.52 -74.97
N LEU A 126 35.65 -6.02 -73.93
CA LEU A 126 37.09 -6.18 -73.73
C LEU A 126 37.48 -7.66 -73.65
N LYS A 127 36.74 -8.46 -72.86
CA LYS A 127 36.97 -9.90 -72.75
C LYS A 127 36.78 -10.63 -74.08
N ILE A 128 35.81 -10.20 -74.88
CA ILE A 128 35.54 -10.77 -76.21
C ILE A 128 36.69 -10.43 -77.17
N VAL A 129 37.16 -9.17 -77.16
CA VAL A 129 38.27 -8.74 -78.02
C VAL A 129 39.60 -9.39 -77.64
N GLN A 130 39.85 -9.64 -76.36
CA GLN A 130 41.06 -10.35 -75.90
C GLN A 130 41.15 -11.80 -76.40
N GLN A 131 40.05 -12.39 -76.86
CA GLN A 131 40.01 -13.75 -77.43
C GLN A 131 40.30 -13.78 -78.95
N ILE A 132 40.50 -12.63 -79.60
CA ILE A 132 40.87 -12.59 -81.01
C ILE A 132 42.30 -13.14 -81.17
N ASP A 133 42.44 -14.21 -81.94
CA ASP A 133 43.73 -14.84 -82.19
C ASP A 133 44.53 -14.12 -83.30
N ALA A 134 45.85 -14.34 -83.31
CA ALA A 134 46.76 -13.68 -84.23
C ALA A 134 46.50 -14.02 -85.72
N HIS A 135 45.95 -15.21 -86.00
CA HIS A 135 45.62 -15.63 -87.36
C HIS A 135 44.43 -14.82 -87.91
N SER A 136 43.38 -14.63 -87.10
CA SER A 136 42.22 -13.80 -87.43
C SER A 136 42.61 -12.35 -87.78
N VAL A 137 43.57 -11.76 -87.06
CA VAL A 137 44.07 -10.40 -87.35
C VAL A 137 44.90 -10.35 -88.63
N SER A 138 45.74 -11.36 -88.87
CA SER A 138 46.56 -11.44 -90.08
C SER A 138 45.71 -11.63 -91.34
N LEU A 139 44.65 -12.45 -91.25
CA LEU A 139 43.71 -12.69 -92.34
C LEU A 139 42.99 -11.38 -92.73
N TRP A 140 42.45 -10.66 -91.74
CA TRP A 140 41.82 -9.35 -91.94
C TRP A 140 42.75 -8.35 -92.67
N ARG A 141 44.01 -8.24 -92.24
CA ARG A 141 44.98 -7.33 -92.89
C ARG A 141 45.21 -7.67 -94.37
N SER A 142 45.16 -8.95 -94.72
CA SER A 142 45.40 -9.40 -96.10
C SER A 142 44.19 -9.13 -97.04
N GLU A 143 42.98 -9.12 -96.49
CA GLU A 143 41.71 -8.89 -97.21
C GLU A 143 41.32 -7.41 -97.32
N ALA A 144 42.00 -6.52 -96.57
CA ALA A 144 41.78 -5.07 -96.52
C ALA A 144 42.17 -4.31 -97.80
N LYS A 145 41.99 -4.91 -98.98
CA LYS A 145 42.25 -4.35 -100.31
C LYS A 145 41.00 -3.75 -100.97
N THR A 146 39.83 -3.90 -100.36
CA THR A 146 38.56 -3.32 -100.82
C THR A 146 37.86 -2.63 -99.64
N PRO A 147 37.01 -1.60 -99.86
CA PRO A 147 36.33 -0.88 -98.77
C PRO A 147 35.55 -1.79 -97.81
N LYS A 148 34.99 -2.90 -98.32
CA LYS A 148 34.26 -3.88 -97.50
C LYS A 148 35.20 -4.78 -96.68
N GLY A 149 36.39 -5.11 -97.20
CA GLY A 149 37.42 -5.87 -96.49
C GLY A 149 38.27 -5.04 -95.51
N SER A 150 38.27 -3.71 -95.63
CA SER A 150 39.00 -2.80 -94.72
C SER A 150 38.26 -2.46 -93.42
N LEU A 151 37.03 -2.95 -93.23
CA LEU A 151 36.29 -2.79 -91.97
C LEU A 151 36.97 -3.60 -90.87
N LEU A 152 37.34 -2.95 -89.76
CA LEU A 152 37.89 -3.61 -88.56
C LEU A 152 37.03 -4.81 -88.13
N LEU A 153 37.66 -5.81 -87.50
CA LEU A 153 36.96 -6.96 -86.93
C LEU A 153 35.79 -6.50 -86.07
N GLU A 154 34.65 -7.18 -86.19
CA GLU A 154 33.41 -6.74 -85.55
C GLU A 154 33.53 -6.67 -84.03
N GLN A 155 34.25 -7.62 -83.42
CA GLN A 155 34.56 -7.62 -82.00
C GLN A 155 35.33 -6.34 -81.60
N ASP A 156 36.38 -5.97 -82.34
CA ASP A 156 37.18 -4.75 -82.07
C ASP A 156 36.34 -3.47 -82.25
N ARG A 157 35.48 -3.41 -83.27
CA ARG A 157 34.56 -2.27 -83.46
C ARG A 157 33.56 -2.14 -82.32
N ASN A 158 33.02 -3.25 -81.84
CA ASN A 158 32.06 -3.24 -80.73
C ASN A 158 32.73 -2.77 -79.43
N HIS A 159 33.94 -3.26 -79.14
CA HIS A 159 34.72 -2.79 -78.00
C HIS A 159 35.05 -1.29 -78.09
N ARG A 160 35.53 -0.79 -79.25
CA ARG A 160 35.80 0.64 -79.44
C ARG A 160 34.57 1.51 -79.22
N ARG A 161 33.39 1.10 -79.70
CA ARG A 161 32.13 1.81 -79.45
C ARG A 161 31.76 1.77 -77.96
N ALA A 162 31.99 0.66 -77.28
CA ALA A 162 31.74 0.54 -75.85
C ALA A 162 32.68 1.43 -75.02
N VAL A 163 33.97 1.50 -75.36
CA VAL A 163 34.96 2.40 -74.75
C VAL A 163 34.55 3.86 -74.91
N LEU A 164 34.20 4.31 -76.12
CA LEU A 164 33.76 5.69 -76.34
C LEU A 164 32.52 6.05 -75.52
N ARG A 165 31.52 5.16 -75.48
CA ARG A 165 30.31 5.37 -74.66
C ARG A 165 30.63 5.43 -73.17
N GLN A 166 31.59 4.63 -72.70
CA GLN A 166 32.03 4.66 -71.31
C GLN A 166 32.80 5.94 -70.98
N HIS A 167 33.67 6.42 -71.87
CA HIS A 167 34.36 7.70 -71.72
C HIS A 167 33.36 8.87 -71.65
N ASP A 168 32.43 8.96 -72.60
CA ASP A 168 31.41 10.01 -72.62
C ASP A 168 30.58 10.03 -71.33
N ALA A 169 30.23 8.85 -70.80
CA ALA A 169 29.50 8.73 -69.54
C ALA A 169 30.37 9.13 -68.33
N ALA A 170 31.66 8.76 -68.32
CA ALA A 170 32.59 9.10 -67.25
C ALA A 170 32.92 10.60 -67.20
N GLU A 171 33.11 11.25 -68.36
CA GLU A 171 33.38 12.69 -68.44
C GLU A 171 32.20 13.52 -67.91
N ARG A 172 30.96 13.15 -68.25
CA ARG A 172 29.75 13.81 -67.74
C ARG A 172 29.68 13.80 -66.21
N VAL A 173 29.89 12.65 -65.59
CA VAL A 173 29.86 12.53 -64.12
C VAL A 173 31.06 13.22 -63.48
N THR A 174 32.26 13.12 -64.07
CA THR A 174 33.46 13.80 -63.55
C THR A 174 33.29 15.32 -63.54
N TYR A 175 32.68 15.90 -64.58
CA TYR A 175 32.34 17.32 -64.61
C TYR A 175 31.45 17.74 -63.43
N GLN A 176 30.46 16.90 -63.06
CA GLN A 176 29.61 17.18 -61.92
C GLN A 176 30.37 17.10 -60.59
N TYR A 177 31.24 16.10 -60.41
CA TYR A 177 32.10 15.99 -59.22
C TYR A 177 32.99 17.22 -59.04
N VAL A 178 33.61 17.71 -60.11
CA VAL A 178 34.55 18.84 -60.04
C VAL A 178 33.84 20.15 -59.73
N ASN A 179 32.64 20.39 -60.29
CA ASN A 179 31.98 21.68 -60.18
C ASN A 179 31.05 21.83 -58.97
N TYR A 180 30.44 20.74 -58.48
CA TYR A 180 29.43 20.81 -57.42
C TYR A 180 29.90 20.29 -56.06
N MET A 181 30.80 19.29 -56.01
CA MET A 181 31.21 18.71 -54.72
C MET A 181 31.99 19.66 -53.81
N PRO A 182 32.91 20.52 -54.29
CA PRO A 182 33.66 21.42 -53.41
C PRO A 182 32.75 22.39 -52.63
N SER A 183 31.79 23.03 -53.30
CA SER A 183 30.86 23.96 -52.67
C SER A 183 29.90 23.26 -51.70
N MET A 184 29.46 22.05 -52.03
CA MET A 184 28.62 21.24 -51.14
C MET A 184 29.35 20.85 -49.84
N LEU A 185 30.63 20.48 -49.93
CA LEU A 185 31.46 20.17 -48.76
C LEU A 185 31.70 21.39 -47.87
N GLU A 186 32.01 22.55 -48.46
CA GLU A 186 32.24 23.79 -47.72
C GLU A 186 30.96 24.25 -46.99
N ASN A 187 29.80 24.18 -47.66
CA ASN A 187 28.51 24.51 -47.06
C ASN A 187 28.14 23.55 -45.92
N HIS A 188 28.40 22.25 -46.08
CA HIS A 188 28.16 21.25 -45.02
C HIS A 188 29.05 21.50 -43.80
N GLN A 189 30.33 21.80 -44.03
CA GLN A 189 31.28 22.14 -42.96
C GLN A 189 30.84 23.40 -42.20
N GLN A 190 30.46 24.47 -42.92
CA GLN A 190 30.02 25.70 -42.28
C GLN A 190 28.76 25.47 -41.42
N ARG A 191 27.80 24.70 -41.93
CA ARG A 191 26.57 24.36 -41.18
C ARG A 191 26.88 23.58 -39.89
N ALA A 192 27.83 22.65 -39.94
CA ALA A 192 28.25 21.90 -38.77
C ALA A 192 28.90 22.80 -37.70
N GLU A 193 29.75 23.74 -38.10
CA GLU A 193 30.37 24.71 -37.18
C GLU A 193 29.34 25.70 -36.60
N ASP A 194 28.36 26.12 -37.38
CA ASP A 194 27.28 26.99 -36.91
C ASP A 194 26.41 26.29 -35.85
N ILE A 195 26.05 25.01 -36.06
CA ILE A 195 25.32 24.20 -35.08
C ILE A 195 26.16 23.97 -33.82
N LYS A 196 27.45 23.66 -33.97
CA LYS A 196 28.37 23.50 -32.84
C LYS A 196 28.47 24.76 -31.98
N SER A 197 28.58 25.93 -32.61
CA SER A 197 28.59 27.24 -31.92
C SER A 197 27.29 27.48 -31.14
N CYS A 198 26.14 27.11 -31.72
CA CYS A 198 24.85 27.17 -31.05
C CYS A 198 24.78 26.27 -29.82
N ILE A 199 25.22 25.01 -29.92
CA ILE A 199 25.26 24.06 -28.79
C ILE A 199 26.12 24.63 -27.66
N GLN A 200 27.31 25.15 -27.96
CA GLN A 200 28.20 25.74 -26.96
C GLN A 200 27.55 26.93 -26.25
N THR A 201 26.86 27.79 -26.99
CA THR A 201 26.14 28.95 -26.44
C THR A 201 24.99 28.49 -25.53
N MET A 202 24.19 27.52 -25.97
CA MET A 202 23.10 26.95 -25.16
C MET A 202 23.61 26.35 -23.85
N LEU A 203 24.65 25.52 -23.90
CA LEU A 203 25.22 24.88 -22.71
C LEU A 203 25.78 25.91 -21.72
N THR A 204 26.44 26.96 -22.22
CA THR A 204 26.93 28.06 -21.39
C THR A 204 25.78 28.76 -20.67
N ARG A 205 24.68 29.06 -21.37
CA ARG A 205 23.52 29.73 -20.78
C ARG A 205 22.77 28.88 -19.77
N TYR A 206 22.60 27.58 -20.02
CA TYR A 206 22.01 26.69 -19.02
C TYR A 206 22.91 26.53 -17.79
N SER A 207 24.22 26.48 -17.96
CA SER A 207 25.16 26.43 -16.83
C SER A 207 25.08 27.71 -15.97
N GLU A 208 25.01 28.89 -16.61
CA GLU A 208 24.83 30.16 -15.91
C GLU A 208 23.48 30.23 -15.18
N LEU A 209 22.41 29.75 -15.81
CA LEU A 209 21.07 29.65 -15.21
C LEU A 209 21.11 28.77 -13.95
N ALA A 210 21.67 27.55 -14.05
CA ALA A 210 21.77 26.63 -12.93
C ALA A 210 22.55 27.22 -11.74
N SER A 211 23.67 27.90 -12.01
CA SER A 211 24.47 28.57 -10.99
C SER A 211 23.70 29.70 -10.29
N LYS A 212 23.01 30.55 -11.06
CA LYS A 212 22.19 31.65 -10.51
C LYS A 212 21.04 31.13 -9.64
N LEU A 213 20.32 30.09 -10.11
CA LEU A 213 19.24 29.46 -9.33
C LEU A 213 19.76 28.81 -8.04
N SER A 214 20.92 28.15 -8.08
CA SER A 214 21.53 27.56 -6.89
C SER A 214 21.87 28.62 -5.83
N SER A 215 22.38 29.78 -6.26
CA SER A 215 22.68 30.91 -5.38
C SER A 215 21.41 31.52 -4.76
N SER A 216 20.37 31.74 -5.56
CA SER A 216 19.08 32.24 -5.08
C SER A 216 18.42 31.26 -4.10
N CYS A 217 18.48 29.95 -4.37
CA CYS A 217 17.95 28.91 -3.47
C CYS A 217 18.69 28.92 -2.13
N SER A 218 20.02 29.01 -2.15
CA SER A 218 20.83 29.08 -0.92
C SER A 218 20.50 30.32 -0.09
N SER A 219 20.27 31.46 -0.76
CA SER A 219 19.87 32.71 -0.10
C SER A 219 18.48 32.59 0.54
N ALA A 220 17.53 31.96 -0.16
CA ALA A 220 16.19 31.71 0.35
C ALA A 220 16.20 30.78 1.58
N MET A 221 16.96 29.68 1.52
CA MET A 221 17.12 28.76 2.65
C MET A 221 17.69 29.44 3.89
N ASN A 222 18.73 30.26 3.72
CA ASN A 222 19.31 31.03 4.83
C ASN A 222 18.32 32.05 5.40
N GLY A 223 17.54 32.72 4.53
CA GLY A 223 16.49 33.64 4.95
C GLY A 223 15.38 32.96 5.75
N THR A 224 14.95 31.77 5.32
CA THR A 224 13.95 30.96 6.04
C THR A 224 14.49 30.43 7.37
N ALA A 225 15.73 29.94 7.40
CA ALA A 225 16.36 29.44 8.61
C ALA A 225 16.58 30.53 9.68
N ALA A 226 16.71 31.79 9.27
CA ALA A 226 16.82 32.93 10.18
C ALA A 226 15.50 33.29 10.88
N PHE A 227 14.36 32.70 10.49
CA PHE A 227 13.06 32.94 11.12
C PHE A 227 12.93 32.20 12.47
N VAL A 228 12.71 32.94 13.55
CA VAL A 228 12.59 32.38 14.91
C VAL A 228 11.11 32.30 15.31
N SER A 229 10.55 31.08 15.25
CA SER A 229 9.12 30.81 15.55
C SER A 229 8.71 31.16 16.98
N SER A 230 9.61 31.02 17.95
CA SER A 230 9.35 31.37 19.36
C SER A 230 9.13 32.89 19.55
N ALA A 231 9.92 33.71 18.86
CA ALA A 231 9.76 35.17 18.89
C ALA A 231 8.46 35.64 18.20
N PHE A 232 7.92 34.85 17.27
CA PHE A 232 6.65 35.12 16.59
C PHE A 232 5.43 34.80 17.47
N ILE A 233 5.46 33.70 18.25
CA ILE A 233 4.29 33.24 19.03
C ILE A 233 4.23 33.85 20.44
N SER A 234 5.38 34.12 21.07
CA SER A 234 5.43 34.56 22.49
C SER A 234 4.44 35.68 22.84
N PRO A 235 4.29 36.77 22.06
CA PRO A 235 3.37 37.86 22.41
C PRO A 235 1.88 37.49 22.38
N ARG A 236 1.51 36.40 21.70
CA ARG A 236 0.11 35.94 21.61
C ARG A 236 -0.31 35.08 22.81
N HIS A 237 0.63 34.39 23.45
CA HIS A 237 0.36 33.69 24.71
C HIS A 237 -0.03 34.67 25.82
N ASP A 238 0.72 35.76 25.94
CA ASP A 238 0.47 36.79 26.96
C ASP A 238 -0.92 37.45 26.79
N GLN A 239 -1.38 37.64 25.55
CA GLN A 239 -2.71 38.21 25.25
C GLN A 239 -3.86 37.29 25.67
N VAL A 240 -3.74 35.99 25.43
CA VAL A 240 -4.78 35.01 25.76
C VAL A 240 -4.92 34.82 27.28
N GLU A 241 -3.82 34.86 28.02
CA GLU A 241 -3.88 34.82 29.49
C GLU A 241 -4.62 36.03 30.06
N GLN A 242 -4.47 37.20 29.44
CA GLN A 242 -5.21 38.40 29.82
C GLN A 242 -6.71 38.26 29.57
N GLU A 243 -7.13 37.69 28.43
CA GLU A 243 -8.54 37.48 28.08
C GLU A 243 -9.26 36.48 28.99
N ASN A 244 -8.58 35.40 29.42
CA ASN A 244 -9.14 34.37 30.30
C ASN A 244 -9.52 34.88 31.71
N SER A 245 -8.99 36.03 32.12
CA SER A 245 -9.28 36.62 33.43
C SER A 245 -10.57 37.47 33.47
N HIS A 246 -11.33 37.54 32.37
CA HIS A 246 -12.51 38.40 32.22
C HIS A 246 -13.75 37.94 33.01
N ILE A 247 -14.52 38.88 33.57
CA ILE A 247 -15.62 38.63 34.53
C ILE A 247 -16.79 37.84 33.96
N MET A 248 -17.04 37.94 32.65
CA MET A 248 -18.12 37.20 31.96
C MET A 248 -17.91 35.69 31.93
N LEU A 249 -16.71 35.22 32.28
CA LEU A 249 -16.35 33.79 32.27
C LEU A 249 -16.41 33.13 33.67
N ARG A 250 -17.00 33.78 34.69
CA ARG A 250 -17.18 33.23 36.06
C ARG A 250 -18.61 32.74 36.35
N LYS A 251 -18.77 31.65 37.12
CA LYS A 251 -20.07 31.00 37.48
C LYS A 251 -20.76 31.65 38.71
N ALA A 252 -22.11 31.55 38.79
CA ALA A 252 -22.94 32.09 39.88
C ALA A 252 -23.35 31.03 40.95
N GLU A 253 -23.61 31.46 42.20
CA GLU A 253 -23.91 30.59 43.37
C GLU A 253 -25.40 30.62 43.81
N TYR A 254 -26.00 29.45 44.12
CA TYR A 254 -27.40 29.30 44.59
C TYR A 254 -27.51 29.14 46.13
N ARG A 255 -28.59 29.67 46.75
CA ARG A 255 -28.83 29.65 48.22
C ARG A 255 -30.23 29.09 48.56
N ASN A 256 -30.30 28.02 49.37
CA ASN A 256 -31.56 27.31 49.69
C ASN A 256 -32.32 27.99 50.86
N PRO A 257 -33.56 28.48 50.66
CA PRO A 257 -34.33 29.21 51.68
C PRO A 257 -34.93 28.33 52.79
N VAL A 258 -35.18 27.04 52.55
CA VAL A 258 -35.75 26.09 53.54
C VAL A 258 -34.66 25.57 54.49
N ASP A 259 -33.38 25.77 54.13
CA ASP A 259 -32.20 25.47 54.93
C ASP A 259 -31.36 26.74 55.22
N TYR A 260 -32.03 27.75 55.77
CA TYR A 260 -31.41 28.98 56.31
C TYR A 260 -30.55 29.80 55.31
N LEU A 261 -30.88 29.80 54.02
CA LEU A 261 -30.17 30.55 52.94
C LEU A 261 -28.70 30.19 52.77
N ARG A 262 -28.33 28.98 53.15
CA ARG A 262 -26.98 28.45 52.93
C ARG A 262 -26.75 28.17 51.45
N THR A 263 -25.52 28.39 50.98
CA THR A 263 -25.13 28.04 49.61
C THR A 263 -25.27 26.53 49.43
N ALA A 264 -26.04 26.11 48.45
CA ALA A 264 -26.40 24.72 48.20
C ALA A 264 -26.50 24.47 46.70
N ARG A 265 -26.57 23.19 46.30
CA ARG A 265 -26.93 22.78 44.94
C ARG A 265 -28.33 22.16 44.99
N PRO A 266 -29.33 22.69 44.27
CA PRO A 266 -30.71 22.24 44.40
C PRO A 266 -30.89 20.83 43.81
N LEU A 267 -31.59 19.96 44.54
CA LEU A 267 -31.88 18.57 44.20
C LEU A 267 -33.39 18.23 44.30
N LEU A 268 -34.19 18.92 45.10
CA LEU A 268 -35.64 18.70 45.15
C LEU A 268 -36.43 19.79 44.41
N GLY A 269 -37.63 19.46 43.94
CA GLY A 269 -38.51 20.42 43.25
C GLY A 269 -38.04 20.82 41.86
N LEU A 270 -37.26 19.97 41.20
CA LEU A 270 -36.78 20.20 39.82
C LEU A 270 -37.86 19.79 38.80
N GLU A 271 -37.75 20.28 37.56
CA GLU A 271 -38.64 19.88 36.47
C GLU A 271 -38.43 18.41 36.06
N ARG A 272 -39.32 17.85 35.22
CA ARG A 272 -39.38 16.40 34.94
C ARG A 272 -38.08 15.86 34.37
N VAL A 273 -37.36 16.62 33.54
CA VAL A 273 -36.13 16.17 32.87
C VAL A 273 -35.00 15.96 33.88
N GLU A 274 -34.80 16.93 34.78
CA GLU A 274 -33.81 16.89 35.83
C GLU A 274 -34.18 15.87 36.91
N SER A 275 -35.49 15.76 37.22
CA SER A 275 -36.03 14.75 38.13
C SER A 275 -35.81 13.34 37.62
N PHE A 276 -36.06 13.09 36.33
CA PHE A 276 -35.87 11.80 35.68
C PHE A 276 -34.40 11.38 35.72
N ARG A 277 -33.49 12.31 35.38
CA ARG A 277 -32.04 12.08 35.45
C ARG A 277 -31.61 11.71 36.86
N MET A 278 -32.18 12.35 37.88
CA MET A 278 -31.80 12.11 39.27
C MET A 278 -32.40 10.85 39.86
N ILE A 279 -33.67 10.53 39.54
CA ILE A 279 -34.32 9.26 39.88
C ILE A 279 -33.55 8.10 39.27
N LYS A 280 -33.13 8.21 38.00
CA LYS A 280 -32.28 7.22 37.34
C LYS A 280 -30.93 7.06 38.04
N GLN A 281 -30.26 8.16 38.38
CA GLN A 281 -29.00 8.13 39.14
C GLN A 281 -29.15 7.44 40.52
N VAL A 282 -30.28 7.63 41.21
CA VAL A 282 -30.54 6.96 42.50
C VAL A 282 -30.86 5.47 42.29
N ILE A 283 -31.67 5.10 41.31
CA ILE A 283 -32.00 3.69 40.99
C ILE A 283 -30.75 2.91 40.56
N GLU A 284 -29.90 3.51 39.71
CA GLU A 284 -28.62 2.92 39.33
C GLU A 284 -27.71 2.72 40.56
N SER A 285 -27.80 3.61 41.56
CA SER A 285 -27.04 3.48 42.82
C SER A 285 -27.59 2.42 43.80
N LEU A 286 -28.78 1.86 43.53
CA LEU A 286 -29.46 0.83 44.35
C LEU A 286 -29.19 -0.61 43.86
N ASN A 287 -28.73 -0.80 42.62
CA ASN A 287 -28.63 -2.12 41.94
C ASN A 287 -27.65 -3.14 42.55
N ASN A 288 -26.98 -2.84 43.67
CA ASN A 288 -26.02 -3.74 44.32
C ASN A 288 -26.36 -3.96 45.80
N ARG A 289 -27.29 -4.90 46.11
CA ARG A 289 -27.24 -5.90 47.21
C ARG A 289 -28.64 -6.44 47.58
N SER A 290 -28.68 -7.74 47.89
CA SER A 290 -29.82 -8.47 48.44
C SER A 290 -29.91 -8.32 49.97
N GLY A 291 -31.06 -7.86 50.46
CA GLY A 291 -31.46 -7.85 51.86
C GLY A 291 -32.98 -7.63 51.93
N LEU A 292 -33.62 -7.92 53.06
CA LEU A 292 -35.08 -7.81 53.21
C LEU A 292 -35.53 -6.36 52.92
N LEU A 293 -36.20 -6.12 51.79
CA LEU A 293 -36.58 -4.80 51.30
C LEU A 293 -38.01 -4.47 51.74
N VAL A 294 -38.15 -3.58 52.72
CA VAL A 294 -39.47 -3.05 53.12
C VAL A 294 -39.69 -1.69 52.47
N TRP A 295 -40.67 -1.59 51.57
CA TRP A 295 -41.11 -0.32 50.96
C TRP A 295 -42.09 0.43 51.88
N SER A 296 -41.64 0.83 53.08
CA SER A 296 -42.46 1.60 54.03
C SER A 296 -41.71 2.83 54.56
N VAL A 297 -42.37 3.98 54.67
CA VAL A 297 -41.79 5.23 55.18
C VAL A 297 -42.36 5.54 56.58
N PRO A 298 -41.58 6.11 57.52
CA PRO A 298 -42.11 6.63 58.79
C PRO A 298 -43.08 7.81 58.57
N GLU A 299 -44.18 7.87 59.32
CA GLU A 299 -45.32 8.78 59.10
C GLU A 299 -45.07 10.28 59.40
N ASN A 300 -43.85 10.70 59.75
CA ASN A 300 -43.55 12.07 60.18
C ASN A 300 -42.48 12.76 59.31
N GLY A 301 -42.81 13.96 58.79
CA GLY A 301 -42.09 14.76 57.77
C GLY A 301 -40.63 15.19 58.06
N VAL A 302 -40.02 14.70 59.15
CA VAL A 302 -38.61 14.93 59.53
C VAL A 302 -37.64 14.14 58.63
N TRP A 303 -38.15 13.29 57.75
CA TRP A 303 -37.35 12.40 56.90
C TRP A 303 -36.69 13.09 55.68
N LEU A 304 -37.02 14.36 55.37
CA LEU A 304 -36.39 15.13 54.28
C LEU A 304 -35.15 15.92 54.71
N ASP A 305 -34.94 16.15 56.00
CA ASP A 305 -33.77 16.88 56.52
C ASP A 305 -32.42 16.29 56.05
N PRO A 306 -32.25 14.95 55.94
CA PRO A 306 -31.04 14.37 55.39
C PRO A 306 -30.81 14.71 53.91
N VAL A 307 -31.87 15.03 53.15
CA VAL A 307 -31.78 15.38 51.73
C VAL A 307 -31.29 16.83 51.57
N PHE A 308 -31.72 17.75 52.41
CA PHE A 308 -31.21 19.13 52.38
C PHE A 308 -29.75 19.22 52.83
N GLU A 309 -29.33 18.36 53.76
CA GLU A 309 -27.90 18.19 54.08
C GLU A 309 -27.09 17.68 52.88
N LEU A 310 -27.69 16.82 52.05
CA LEU A 310 -27.10 16.36 50.79
C LEU A 310 -26.95 17.51 49.78
N GLU A 311 -27.96 18.38 49.63
CA GLU A 311 -27.89 19.56 48.75
C GLU A 311 -26.73 20.50 49.07
N ARG A 312 -26.44 20.70 50.36
CA ARG A 312 -25.27 21.50 50.80
C ARG A 312 -23.96 20.82 50.47
N SER A 313 -23.87 19.53 50.76
CA SER A 313 -22.68 18.73 50.46
C SER A 313 -22.38 18.72 48.97
N CYS A 314 -23.42 18.84 48.14
CA CYS A 314 -23.33 18.91 46.69
C CYS A 314 -22.70 20.20 46.11
N VAL A 315 -22.40 21.21 46.94
CA VAL A 315 -21.61 22.40 46.52
C VAL A 315 -20.12 22.08 46.45
N GLN A 316 -19.65 21.22 47.34
CA GLN A 316 -18.23 20.88 47.47
C GLN A 316 -17.90 19.51 46.86
N SER A 317 -18.90 18.67 46.60
CA SER A 317 -18.75 17.32 46.08
C SER A 317 -19.88 16.98 45.13
N ASP A 318 -19.70 16.04 44.19
CA ASP A 318 -20.80 15.67 43.28
C ASP A 318 -21.79 14.71 43.94
N LEU A 319 -23.06 14.83 43.58
CA LEU A 319 -24.17 14.02 44.10
C LEU A 319 -23.91 12.52 43.96
N SER A 320 -23.31 12.10 42.83
CA SER A 320 -23.05 10.69 42.54
C SER A 320 -22.08 10.06 43.54
N THR A 321 -21.09 10.83 44.01
CA THR A 321 -20.13 10.39 45.04
C THR A 321 -20.82 10.26 46.39
N LEU A 322 -21.60 11.28 46.78
CA LEU A 322 -22.29 11.31 48.06
C LEU A 322 -23.36 10.21 48.16
N LEU A 323 -24.03 9.87 47.06
CA LEU A 323 -24.97 8.75 47.02
C LEU A 323 -24.29 7.40 47.25
N LYS A 324 -23.06 7.16 46.76
CA LYS A 324 -22.34 5.88 46.96
C LYS A 324 -22.05 5.58 48.44
N GLU A 325 -21.88 6.62 49.26
CA GLU A 325 -21.57 6.50 50.69
C GLU A 325 -22.82 6.24 51.56
N ARG A 326 -24.03 6.41 51.01
CA ARG A 326 -25.29 6.19 51.73
C ARG A 326 -25.77 4.74 51.59
N ASN A 327 -26.35 4.22 52.66
CA ASN A 327 -26.87 2.85 52.68
C ASN A 327 -28.15 2.71 51.84
N THR A 328 -28.51 1.47 51.50
CA THR A 328 -29.64 1.15 50.61
C THR A 328 -30.97 1.71 51.14
N MET A 329 -31.21 1.63 52.45
CA MET A 329 -32.44 2.16 53.07
C MET A 329 -32.54 3.69 52.90
N TRP A 330 -31.45 4.42 53.11
CA TRP A 330 -31.40 5.87 52.92
C TRP A 330 -31.65 6.25 51.46
N LYS A 331 -31.07 5.52 50.51
CA LYS A 331 -31.26 5.73 49.07
C LYS A 331 -32.69 5.44 48.63
N LEU A 332 -33.34 4.41 49.17
CA LEU A 332 -34.75 4.11 48.89
C LEU A 332 -35.66 5.21 49.44
N ASN A 333 -35.37 5.71 50.64
CA ASN A 333 -36.07 6.87 51.19
C ASN A 333 -35.84 8.11 50.31
N PHE A 334 -34.62 8.37 49.85
CA PHE A 334 -34.34 9.49 48.95
C PHE A 334 -35.00 9.33 47.57
N LEU A 335 -35.05 8.11 47.02
CA LEU A 335 -35.78 7.80 45.79
C LEU A 335 -37.27 8.11 45.95
N LYS A 336 -37.85 7.74 47.09
CA LYS A 336 -39.23 8.06 47.43
C LYS A 336 -39.45 9.57 47.64
N ALA A 337 -38.49 10.28 48.25
CA ALA A 337 -38.51 11.75 48.32
C ALA A 337 -38.57 12.39 46.94
N LEU A 338 -37.77 11.90 45.98
CA LEU A 338 -37.76 12.40 44.61
C LEU A 338 -39.07 12.13 43.88
N LEU A 339 -39.67 10.94 44.07
CA LEU A 339 -40.95 10.58 43.44
C LEU A 339 -42.13 11.39 44.00
N TRP A 340 -42.06 11.82 45.26
CA TRP A 340 -43.15 12.55 45.93
C TRP A 340 -42.99 14.07 45.89
N SER A 341 -41.76 14.57 45.92
CA SER A 341 -41.47 16.02 46.00
C SER A 341 -41.38 16.68 44.63
N ASN A 342 -41.36 15.88 43.55
CA ASN A 342 -41.31 16.35 42.17
C ASN A 342 -42.61 15.98 41.43
N SER A 343 -42.80 16.45 40.20
CA SER A 343 -44.01 16.15 39.40
C SER A 343 -44.16 14.64 39.11
N PRO A 344 -45.39 14.09 39.04
CA PRO A 344 -45.60 12.66 38.81
C PRO A 344 -45.04 12.22 37.45
N LEU A 345 -44.44 11.02 37.43
CA LEU A 345 -43.79 10.48 36.24
C LEU A 345 -44.79 9.97 35.20
N ILE A 346 -45.94 9.46 35.65
CA ILE A 346 -47.04 9.05 34.77
C ILE A 346 -48.29 9.84 35.13
N THR A 347 -48.83 10.57 34.15
CA THR A 347 -50.04 11.36 34.34
C THR A 347 -51.24 10.58 33.80
N VAL A 348 -52.05 10.01 34.70
CA VAL A 348 -53.30 9.30 34.37
C VAL A 348 -54.50 10.21 34.63
N THR A 349 -55.32 10.47 33.62
CA THR A 349 -56.53 11.30 33.76
C THR A 349 -57.77 10.46 34.10
N ASP A 350 -58.82 11.09 34.63
CA ASP A 350 -60.09 10.41 34.92
C ASP A 350 -60.81 9.89 33.67
N SER A 351 -60.52 10.47 32.49
CA SER A 351 -61.01 10.00 31.19
C SER A 351 -60.35 8.68 30.80
N ASP A 352 -59.03 8.57 31.01
CA ASP A 352 -58.26 7.36 30.71
C ASP A 352 -58.75 6.15 31.53
N ILE A 353 -59.09 6.39 32.81
CA ILE A 353 -59.60 5.34 33.72
C ILE A 353 -60.95 4.81 33.24
N LYS A 354 -61.85 5.68 32.73
CA LYS A 354 -63.14 5.25 32.16
C LYS A 354 -62.98 4.52 30.83
N GLN A 355 -62.06 4.97 29.99
CA GLN A 355 -61.83 4.42 28.66
C GLN A 355 -61.22 3.01 28.69
N TYR A 356 -60.33 2.74 29.64
CA TYR A 356 -59.61 1.47 29.75
C TYR A 356 -60.05 0.61 30.94
N GLY A 357 -61.27 0.84 31.46
CA GLY A 357 -61.82 0.21 32.67
C GLY A 357 -61.82 -1.33 32.71
N GLY A 358 -61.73 -1.99 31.55
CA GLY A 358 -61.64 -3.45 31.41
C GLY A 358 -60.24 -3.99 31.12
N GLY A 359 -59.20 -3.14 31.17
CA GLY A 359 -57.84 -3.42 30.71
C GLY A 359 -57.57 -2.79 29.35
N ILE A 360 -56.30 -2.46 29.08
CA ILE A 360 -55.89 -1.85 27.81
C ILE A 360 -55.70 -2.98 26.78
N PRO A 361 -56.40 -2.99 25.62
CA PRO A 361 -56.17 -4.00 24.59
C PRO A 361 -54.72 -3.99 24.11
N ARG A 362 -54.11 -5.16 23.91
CA ARG A 362 -52.67 -5.32 23.55
C ARG A 362 -52.19 -4.36 22.46
N TYR A 363 -52.97 -4.19 21.40
CA TYR A 363 -52.64 -3.34 20.25
C TYR A 363 -52.78 -1.83 20.53
N SER A 364 -53.40 -1.44 21.63
CA SER A 364 -53.62 -0.03 22.04
C SER A 364 -52.72 0.41 23.20
N ILE A 365 -51.87 -0.48 23.72
CA ILE A 365 -50.99 -0.21 24.88
C ILE A 365 -50.01 0.91 24.58
N GLU A 366 -49.36 0.86 23.43
CA GLU A 366 -48.36 1.86 23.04
C GLU A 366 -48.99 3.25 22.89
N THR A 367 -50.12 3.35 22.19
CA THR A 367 -50.82 4.64 22.00
C THR A 367 -51.32 5.21 23.32
N ALA A 368 -51.82 4.37 24.24
CA ALA A 368 -52.25 4.79 25.57
C ALA A 368 -51.07 5.31 26.42
N LEU A 369 -49.92 4.63 26.38
CA LEU A 369 -48.72 5.01 27.16
C LEU A 369 -48.02 6.25 26.62
N VAL A 370 -47.97 6.42 25.29
CA VAL A 370 -47.48 7.65 24.65
C VAL A 370 -48.32 8.87 25.07
N HIS A 371 -49.64 8.71 25.19
CA HIS A 371 -50.53 9.76 25.66
C HIS A 371 -50.35 10.09 27.15
N MET A 372 -50.15 9.07 28.01
CA MET A 372 -50.01 9.24 29.46
C MET A 372 -48.61 9.73 29.90
N VAL A 373 -47.61 9.71 29.00
CA VAL A 373 -46.21 10.14 29.24
C VAL A 373 -45.74 11.14 28.16
N PRO A 374 -46.19 12.41 28.18
CA PRO A 374 -45.89 13.36 27.12
C PRO A 374 -44.43 13.82 27.13
N GLY A 375 -43.76 13.79 25.97
CA GLY A 375 -42.44 14.38 25.76
C GLY A 375 -41.23 13.53 26.18
N HIS A 376 -41.47 12.30 26.66
CA HIS A 376 -40.41 11.32 26.95
C HIS A 376 -40.74 9.99 26.26
N LYS A 377 -39.72 9.15 26.01
CA LYS A 377 -39.96 7.80 25.51
C LYS A 377 -40.62 7.03 26.64
N TRP A 378 -41.91 6.68 26.50
CA TRP A 378 -42.66 5.85 27.45
C TRP A 378 -41.90 4.57 27.84
N ASN A 379 -41.04 4.07 26.95
CA ASN A 379 -40.06 3.00 27.19
C ASN A 379 -39.15 3.26 28.40
N ASP A 380 -38.68 4.48 28.63
CA ASP A 380 -37.77 4.80 29.74
C ASP A 380 -38.50 4.80 31.09
N VAL A 381 -39.77 5.23 31.11
CA VAL A 381 -40.62 5.18 32.31
C VAL A 381 -41.02 3.74 32.61
N LEU A 382 -41.36 2.93 31.59
CA LEU A 382 -41.55 1.49 31.76
C LEU A 382 -40.27 0.80 32.24
N HIS A 383 -39.11 1.21 31.75
CA HIS A 383 -37.83 0.66 32.20
C HIS A 383 -37.59 0.97 33.68
N ILE A 384 -37.88 2.19 34.15
CA ILE A 384 -37.84 2.54 35.57
C ILE A 384 -38.85 1.70 36.38
N MET A 385 -40.08 1.53 35.89
CA MET A 385 -41.09 0.69 36.54
C MET A 385 -40.62 -0.76 36.68
N VAL A 386 -40.12 -1.34 35.60
CA VAL A 386 -39.60 -2.71 35.57
C VAL A 386 -38.41 -2.85 36.51
N GLN A 387 -37.49 -1.88 36.54
CA GLN A 387 -36.35 -1.91 37.47
C GLN A 387 -36.78 -1.81 38.94
N ILE A 388 -37.73 -0.94 39.28
CA ILE A 388 -38.24 -0.85 40.65
C ILE A 388 -38.97 -2.14 41.02
N LEU A 389 -39.77 -2.73 40.14
CA LEU A 389 -40.48 -4.00 40.40
C LEU A 389 -39.53 -5.21 40.50
N ASP A 390 -38.47 -5.25 39.70
CA ASP A 390 -37.45 -6.29 39.72
C ASP A 390 -36.65 -6.28 41.03
N LEU A 391 -36.48 -5.12 41.68
CA LEU A 391 -35.85 -5.03 43.01
C LEU A 391 -36.61 -5.84 44.07
N PHE A 392 -37.94 -5.93 43.97
CA PHE A 392 -38.79 -6.63 44.95
C PHE A 392 -39.24 -8.04 44.50
N ARG A 393 -38.95 -8.46 43.26
CA ARG A 393 -39.35 -9.76 42.68
C ARG A 393 -38.83 -11.00 43.44
N LYS A 394 -37.79 -10.86 44.28
CA LYS A 394 -37.16 -11.96 45.02
C LYS A 394 -37.82 -12.31 46.36
N GLU A 395 -38.73 -11.50 46.87
CA GLU A 395 -39.41 -11.75 48.16
C GLU A 395 -40.81 -12.31 47.93
N LYS A 396 -40.97 -13.61 48.15
CA LYS A 396 -42.14 -14.41 47.75
C LYS A 396 -43.42 -14.21 48.57
N GLU A 397 -43.54 -13.20 49.44
CA GLU A 397 -44.68 -13.14 50.38
C GLU A 397 -45.72 -12.02 50.16
N LYS A 398 -45.44 -10.92 49.43
CA LYS A 398 -46.47 -9.94 49.00
C LYS A 398 -46.10 -9.24 47.68
N ASP A 399 -47.07 -9.03 46.79
CA ASP A 399 -46.89 -8.30 45.52
C ASP A 399 -46.80 -6.78 45.77
N PRO A 400 -45.64 -6.13 45.53
CA PRO A 400 -45.39 -4.71 45.83
C PRO A 400 -45.89 -3.76 44.72
N PHE A 401 -46.38 -4.31 43.61
CA PHE A 401 -46.89 -3.55 42.46
C PHE A 401 -47.93 -2.45 42.82
N PRO A 402 -48.86 -2.64 43.78
CA PRO A 402 -49.83 -1.62 44.18
C PRO A 402 -49.22 -0.31 44.68
N GLU A 403 -48.22 -0.41 45.54
CA GLU A 403 -47.62 0.75 46.22
C GLU A 403 -46.71 1.54 45.27
N ILE A 404 -45.99 0.82 44.40
CA ILE A 404 -45.11 1.43 43.38
C ILE A 404 -45.95 2.12 42.29
N SER A 405 -47.06 1.51 41.87
CA SER A 405 -47.99 2.14 40.91
C SER A 405 -48.59 3.43 41.48
N HIS A 406 -48.93 3.43 42.77
CA HIS A 406 -49.39 4.63 43.48
C HIS A 406 -48.29 5.70 43.52
N ASP A 407 -47.05 5.37 43.88
CA ASP A 407 -45.97 6.36 44.00
C ASP A 407 -45.54 6.99 42.66
N LEU A 408 -45.78 6.33 41.53
CA LEU A 408 -45.46 6.82 40.19
C LEU A 408 -46.58 7.67 39.55
N THR A 409 -47.83 7.40 39.93
CA THR A 409 -49.04 8.05 39.39
C THR A 409 -49.71 9.00 40.38
N HIS A 410 -49.32 8.92 41.65
CA HIS A 410 -49.94 9.54 42.83
C HIS A 410 -51.45 9.22 43.00
N ARG A 411 -51.92 8.04 42.54
CA ARG A 411 -53.36 7.63 42.60
C ARG A 411 -53.58 6.14 42.92
N GLU A 412 -54.53 5.84 43.82
CA GLU A 412 -54.79 4.46 44.35
C GLU A 412 -55.57 3.53 43.40
N ALA A 413 -56.43 4.04 42.50
CA ALA A 413 -57.37 3.22 41.70
C ALA A 413 -56.79 2.61 40.40
N SER A 414 -55.47 2.73 40.15
CA SER A 414 -54.79 2.29 38.92
C SER A 414 -54.47 0.78 38.86
N LEU A 415 -54.75 0.07 39.96
CA LEU A 415 -54.34 -1.31 40.26
C LEU A 415 -54.85 -2.42 39.32
N SER A 416 -56.07 -2.32 38.78
CA SER A 416 -56.64 -3.35 37.90
C SER A 416 -56.25 -3.20 36.43
N HIS A 417 -55.81 -1.99 36.01
CA HIS A 417 -55.71 -1.62 34.59
C HIS A 417 -54.35 -1.95 33.97
N LEU A 418 -53.25 -1.73 34.72
CA LEU A 418 -51.90 -2.11 34.26
C LEU A 418 -51.63 -3.61 34.42
N ARG A 419 -52.31 -4.29 35.35
CA ARG A 419 -51.97 -5.64 35.80
C ARG A 419 -52.37 -6.76 34.82
N SER A 420 -53.52 -6.65 34.13
CA SER A 420 -54.01 -7.73 33.25
C SER A 420 -53.43 -7.70 31.83
N SER A 421 -53.05 -6.53 31.30
CA SER A 421 -52.66 -6.38 29.89
C SER A 421 -51.15 -6.31 29.66
N VAL A 422 -50.37 -5.76 30.60
CA VAL A 422 -48.91 -5.62 30.43
C VAL A 422 -48.19 -6.93 30.78
N LEU A 423 -48.63 -7.62 31.83
CA LEU A 423 -48.03 -8.89 32.26
C LEU A 423 -48.31 -10.02 31.26
N HIS A 424 -49.51 -10.15 30.70
CA HIS A 424 -49.76 -11.21 29.72
C HIS A 424 -48.95 -11.03 28.42
N THR A 425 -48.64 -9.79 28.03
CA THR A 425 -47.95 -9.46 26.75
C THR A 425 -46.44 -9.65 26.81
N LEU A 426 -45.83 -9.46 27.98
CA LEU A 426 -44.38 -9.59 28.17
C LEU A 426 -43.90 -11.04 28.32
N PHE A 427 -44.81 -12.01 28.50
CA PHE A 427 -44.45 -13.41 28.77
C PHE A 427 -44.63 -14.40 27.60
N ASP A 428 -45.11 -14.01 26.39
CA ASP A 428 -45.53 -15.01 25.37
C ASP A 428 -45.45 -14.60 23.86
N MET A 429 -44.41 -13.89 23.36
CA MET A 429 -44.20 -13.73 21.90
C MET A 429 -42.74 -13.96 21.46
N ASP A 430 -42.58 -14.73 20.37
CA ASP A 430 -41.33 -14.94 19.61
C ASP A 430 -41.13 -13.79 18.59
N PRO A 431 -39.93 -13.17 18.45
CA PRO A 431 -39.78 -11.87 17.79
C PRO A 431 -39.79 -11.84 16.25
N SER A 432 -40.01 -12.96 15.55
CA SER A 432 -39.73 -13.08 14.10
C SER A 432 -40.92 -12.93 13.13
N GLU A 433 -42.15 -12.64 13.58
CA GLU A 433 -43.31 -12.59 12.67
C GLU A 433 -44.31 -11.46 12.99
N VAL A 434 -44.04 -10.19 12.63
CA VAL A 434 -45.09 -9.19 12.33
C VAL A 434 -44.60 -8.14 11.32
N PHE A 435 -45.23 -8.16 10.13
CA PHE A 435 -45.34 -7.15 9.08
C PHE A 435 -44.38 -7.13 7.88
N PRO A 436 -44.91 -6.94 6.63
CA PRO A 436 -44.28 -7.42 5.41
C PRO A 436 -44.14 -6.31 4.35
N PHE A 437 -43.25 -5.33 4.54
CA PHE A 437 -42.57 -4.50 3.52
C PHE A 437 -41.43 -3.76 4.22
N THR A 438 -40.27 -3.59 3.58
CA THR A 438 -39.06 -3.02 4.20
C THR A 438 -38.89 -1.54 3.84
N ASP A 439 -38.11 -0.81 4.63
CA ASP A 439 -37.77 0.61 4.38
C ASP A 439 -37.03 0.81 3.04
N GLU A 440 -36.39 -0.23 2.52
CA GLU A 440 -35.86 -0.27 1.14
C GLU A 440 -36.95 -0.15 0.06
N ASP A 441 -38.15 -0.68 0.28
CA ASP A 441 -39.28 -0.55 -0.67
C ASP A 441 -39.86 0.89 -0.66
N LEU A 442 -39.73 1.61 0.46
CA LEU A 442 -40.20 2.99 0.63
C LEU A 442 -39.13 4.02 0.21
N ASP A 443 -37.85 3.69 0.39
CA ASP A 443 -36.71 4.47 -0.09
C ASP A 443 -36.52 4.32 -1.61
N LYS A 444 -36.70 3.11 -2.18
CA LYS A 444 -36.78 2.89 -3.64
C LYS A 444 -37.92 3.65 -4.31
N ALA A 445 -38.98 3.99 -3.58
CA ALA A 445 -40.10 4.76 -4.11
C ALA A 445 -39.90 6.28 -4.01
N GLY A 446 -38.84 6.77 -3.36
CA GLY A 446 -38.50 8.20 -3.27
C GLY A 446 -39.51 9.05 -2.49
N LEU A 447 -40.20 8.46 -1.51
CA LEU A 447 -41.35 9.08 -0.84
C LEU A 447 -41.03 9.77 0.51
N LEU A 448 -39.76 9.90 0.90
CA LEU A 448 -39.36 10.63 2.11
C LEU A 448 -38.31 11.71 1.79
N GLY A 449 -38.78 12.95 1.55
CA GLY A 449 -37.97 14.10 1.17
C GLY A 449 -37.67 15.10 2.31
N GLU A 450 -36.53 15.77 2.19
CA GLU A 450 -35.97 16.78 3.11
C GLU A 450 -36.82 18.07 3.21
N GLY A 451 -36.93 18.66 4.41
CA GLY A 451 -37.48 20.01 4.53
C GLY A 451 -37.49 20.68 5.91
N LYS A 452 -36.95 21.92 5.96
CA LYS A 452 -37.53 23.20 6.47
C LYS A 452 -36.43 24.14 7.02
N ARG A 453 -36.54 25.48 7.05
CA ARG A 453 -37.18 26.57 6.27
C ARG A 453 -36.80 27.90 7.00
N LEU A 454 -36.52 28.96 6.24
CA LEU A 454 -36.74 30.41 6.47
C LEU A 454 -36.09 31.18 7.66
N SER A 455 -35.36 32.27 7.33
CA SER A 455 -35.68 33.63 7.83
C SER A 455 -35.07 34.80 7.01
N THR A 456 -35.96 35.58 6.37
CA THR A 456 -36.01 37.05 6.14
C THR A 456 -34.82 37.92 5.65
N CYS A 457 -35.03 38.52 4.46
CA CYS A 457 -34.43 39.72 3.81
C CYS A 457 -34.83 41.07 4.51
N PRO A 458 -34.50 42.32 4.06
CA PRO A 458 -34.13 42.84 2.70
C PRO A 458 -33.00 43.94 2.70
N THR A 459 -32.47 44.51 1.60
CA THR A 459 -33.06 45.28 0.48
C THR A 459 -31.98 45.69 -0.55
N GLY A 460 -32.34 45.83 -1.83
CA GLY A 460 -31.73 46.75 -2.82
C GLY A 460 -31.14 46.05 -4.06
N HIS A 461 -31.87 45.80 -5.15
CA HIS A 461 -32.05 46.67 -6.35
C HIS A 461 -30.71 47.16 -6.95
N ARG A 462 -30.38 47.06 -8.25
CA ARG A 462 -31.16 46.89 -9.49
C ARG A 462 -30.17 46.62 -10.65
N ASP A 463 -30.62 45.82 -11.62
CA ASP A 463 -30.46 45.95 -13.08
C ASP A 463 -29.04 45.91 -13.69
N ASN A 464 -28.73 45.31 -14.84
CA ASN A 464 -29.51 44.68 -15.90
C ASN A 464 -28.55 43.92 -16.84
N GLU A 465 -29.06 42.85 -17.48
CA GLU A 465 -28.80 42.41 -18.89
C GLU A 465 -27.36 42.01 -19.31
N SER A 466 -27.06 40.97 -20.09
CA SER A 466 -27.84 40.02 -20.90
C SER A 466 -26.91 38.89 -21.43
N SER A 467 -27.48 37.68 -21.47
CA SER A 467 -27.21 36.44 -22.28
C SER A 467 -26.45 36.58 -23.64
N PRO A 468 -26.04 35.50 -24.37
CA PRO A 468 -25.64 34.11 -24.03
C PRO A 468 -24.35 33.60 -24.77
N GLU A 469 -23.99 32.33 -24.51
CA GLU A 469 -23.37 31.34 -25.45
C GLU A 469 -21.83 31.20 -25.66
N ALA A 470 -21.44 29.91 -25.77
CA ALA A 470 -20.17 29.27 -26.18
C ALA A 470 -19.06 29.14 -25.11
N LEU A 471 -18.82 27.97 -24.47
CA LEU A 471 -18.05 26.78 -24.96
C LEU A 471 -16.85 27.21 -25.81
N GLU A 472 -15.58 27.02 -25.41
CA GLU A 472 -14.76 25.79 -25.57
C GLU A 472 -13.28 26.26 -25.27
N GLN A 473 -12.37 25.60 -24.53
CA GLN A 473 -11.53 24.45 -24.94
C GLN A 473 -10.57 24.05 -23.79
N VAL A 474 -10.56 22.76 -23.45
CA VAL A 474 -9.55 22.05 -22.63
C VAL A 474 -8.99 20.92 -23.52
N PRO A 475 -7.68 20.63 -23.53
CA PRO A 475 -7.10 19.72 -24.53
C PRO A 475 -7.27 18.23 -24.15
N PHE A 476 -8.15 17.57 -24.91
CA PHE A 476 -7.93 16.35 -25.71
C PHE A 476 -7.02 15.25 -25.13
N TYR A 477 -7.60 14.26 -24.44
CA TYR A 477 -7.32 12.81 -24.55
C TYR A 477 -8.27 12.07 -23.57
N LEU A 478 -9.56 11.95 -23.94
CA LEU A 478 -10.54 10.96 -23.40
C LEU A 478 -12.00 11.19 -23.88
N LEU A 479 -12.26 12.03 -24.87
CA LEU A 479 -13.61 12.26 -25.41
C LEU A 479 -13.66 12.00 -26.92
N SER A 480 -13.85 10.74 -27.29
CA SER A 480 -14.46 10.38 -28.57
C SER A 480 -15.22 9.06 -28.41
N ALA A 481 -16.31 9.11 -27.65
CA ALA A 481 -17.34 8.07 -27.62
C ALA A 481 -18.69 8.70 -27.22
N SER A 482 -19.12 9.68 -28.00
CA SER A 482 -20.50 10.18 -27.95
C SER A 482 -21.07 10.11 -29.34
N THR A 483 -21.75 9.00 -29.65
CA THR A 483 -22.96 8.86 -30.49
C THR A 483 -23.16 7.40 -30.94
N SER A 484 -23.25 6.47 -30.00
CA SER A 484 -24.07 5.25 -30.09
C SER A 484 -23.98 4.51 -28.76
N HIS A 485 -25.11 3.98 -28.29
CA HIS A 485 -25.26 3.27 -27.02
C HIS A 485 -24.09 2.31 -26.72
N LEU A 486 -23.24 2.68 -25.77
CA LEU A 486 -22.22 1.85 -25.16
C LEU A 486 -22.61 1.64 -23.68
N PRO A 487 -22.72 0.41 -23.17
CA PRO A 487 -22.89 0.20 -21.74
C PRO A 487 -21.61 0.68 -21.03
N PRO A 488 -21.72 1.42 -19.91
CA PRO A 488 -20.55 1.89 -19.17
C PRO A 488 -19.82 0.69 -18.56
N LEU A 489 -18.53 0.56 -18.84
CA LEU A 489 -17.67 -0.35 -18.11
C LEU A 489 -17.48 0.20 -16.68
N GLU A 490 -18.02 -0.50 -15.68
CA GLU A 490 -17.79 -0.18 -14.27
C GLU A 490 -16.41 -0.71 -13.84
N LEU A 491 -15.34 0.00 -14.21
CA LEU A 491 -14.05 -0.18 -13.55
C LEU A 491 -14.08 0.53 -12.19
N SER A 492 -13.47 -0.08 -11.18
CA SER A 492 -13.29 0.56 -9.89
C SER A 492 -12.46 1.85 -10.02
N ILE A 493 -12.64 2.77 -9.07
CA ILE A 493 -11.83 3.99 -8.97
C ILE A 493 -10.34 3.63 -8.84
N PHE A 494 -10.03 2.56 -8.11
CA PHE A 494 -8.66 2.12 -7.90
C PHE A 494 -7.98 1.65 -9.20
N VAL A 495 -8.69 0.91 -10.05
CA VAL A 495 -8.19 0.50 -11.36
C VAL A 495 -7.95 1.72 -12.27
N LEU A 496 -8.87 2.69 -12.27
CA LEU A 496 -8.70 3.94 -13.03
C LEU A 496 -7.46 4.73 -12.56
N GLN A 497 -7.22 4.80 -11.25
CA GLN A 497 -6.01 5.38 -10.69
C GLN A 497 -4.74 4.63 -11.12
N CYS A 498 -4.79 3.28 -11.17
CA CYS A 498 -3.68 2.47 -11.67
C CYS A 498 -3.39 2.76 -13.15
N ILE A 499 -4.43 2.92 -13.98
CA ILE A 499 -4.30 3.28 -15.40
C ILE A 499 -3.63 4.65 -15.55
N ASP A 500 -4.07 5.67 -14.80
CA ASP A 500 -3.48 7.01 -14.84
C ASP A 500 -2.03 7.00 -14.36
N HIS A 501 -1.74 6.30 -13.26
CA HIS A 501 -0.38 6.14 -12.72
C HIS A 501 0.58 5.54 -13.75
N VAL A 502 0.17 4.47 -14.44
CA VAL A 502 0.97 3.86 -15.50
C VAL A 502 1.04 4.76 -16.74
N GLY A 503 -0.03 5.49 -17.07
CA GLY A 503 -0.06 6.45 -18.18
C GLY A 503 0.95 7.58 -18.02
N GLN A 504 1.11 8.12 -16.81
CA GLN A 504 2.09 9.16 -16.49
C GLN A 504 3.53 8.63 -16.50
N SER A 505 3.73 7.33 -16.27
CA SER A 505 5.05 6.69 -16.30
C SER A 505 5.59 6.37 -17.71
N LYS A 506 4.75 6.43 -18.76
CA LYS A 506 5.11 6.09 -20.15
C LYS A 506 5.27 7.33 -21.05
N SER A 507 6.35 8.09 -20.85
CA SER A 507 6.94 8.98 -21.88
C SER A 507 8.23 8.34 -22.40
N PRO A 508 8.53 8.33 -23.71
CA PRO A 508 9.65 7.56 -24.24
C PRO A 508 10.96 8.34 -24.14
N ASP A 509 11.83 7.93 -23.20
CA ASP A 509 13.23 7.61 -23.47
C ASP A 509 13.89 6.94 -22.24
N SER A 510 14.89 6.12 -22.54
CA SER A 510 15.43 4.99 -21.78
C SER A 510 16.04 5.21 -20.38
N SER A 511 16.08 4.09 -19.66
CA SER A 511 17.01 3.70 -18.56
C SER A 511 16.63 4.13 -17.12
N PHE A 512 16.15 3.16 -16.34
CA PHE A 512 16.12 3.23 -14.88
C PHE A 512 17.57 3.27 -14.37
N SER A 513 18.07 4.49 -14.16
CA SER A 513 19.32 4.75 -13.45
C SER A 513 19.03 4.93 -11.97
N SER A 514 19.61 4.03 -11.17
CA SER A 514 19.78 4.14 -9.73
C SER A 514 20.93 5.10 -9.39
N SER A 515 20.65 6.18 -8.66
CA SER A 515 21.59 6.73 -7.67
C SER A 515 20.92 7.77 -6.76
N SER A 516 21.15 7.55 -5.48
CA SER A 516 20.66 8.23 -4.29
C SER A 516 21.34 9.58 -4.01
N THR A 517 20.64 10.46 -3.29
CA THR A 517 21.26 11.27 -2.23
C THR A 517 20.29 11.39 -1.05
N THR A 518 20.80 10.97 0.11
CA THR A 518 20.18 11.00 1.43
C THR A 518 20.24 12.41 2.03
N SER A 519 19.11 12.91 2.52
CA SER A 519 19.04 13.89 3.61
C SER A 519 17.72 13.67 4.34
N SER A 520 17.79 12.89 5.40
CA SER A 520 16.71 12.71 6.37
C SER A 520 16.67 13.88 7.33
N ASP A 521 15.51 14.52 7.47
CA ASP A 521 14.99 14.88 8.79
C ASP A 521 13.45 14.82 8.79
N PRO A 522 12.82 14.42 9.91
CA PRO A 522 11.52 13.74 9.90
C PRO A 522 10.42 14.65 10.42
N THR A 523 9.88 15.57 9.63
CA THR A 523 8.68 16.32 10.05
C THR A 523 7.95 16.92 8.86
N SER A 524 7.02 16.17 8.26
CA SER A 524 5.76 16.68 7.67
C SER A 524 5.04 15.60 6.86
N PHE A 525 4.41 14.65 7.54
CA PHE A 525 3.28 13.89 6.98
C PHE A 525 2.11 13.95 7.96
N LEU A 526 1.62 15.16 8.20
CA LEU A 526 0.29 15.43 8.75
C LEU A 526 -0.45 16.35 7.79
N SER A 527 -0.64 15.91 6.56
CA SER A 527 -1.61 16.52 5.62
C SER A 527 -1.85 15.55 4.47
N ASN A 528 -2.63 14.50 4.74
CA ASN A 528 -3.58 13.87 3.81
C ASN A 528 -4.20 12.67 4.51
N LEU A 529 -4.84 12.93 5.65
CA LEU A 529 -6.03 12.17 6.02
C LEU A 529 -7.20 12.98 5.42
N THR A 530 -7.39 12.86 4.11
CA THR A 530 -8.68 13.16 3.52
C THR A 530 -9.60 12.12 4.12
N LEU A 531 -10.30 12.49 5.20
CA LEU A 531 -11.48 11.79 5.66
C LEU A 531 -12.38 11.70 4.43
N THR A 532 -12.44 10.51 3.84
CA THR A 532 -13.58 10.11 3.03
C THR A 532 -14.78 10.23 3.94
N THR A 533 -15.42 11.40 3.91
CA THR A 533 -16.79 11.59 4.33
C THR A 533 -17.65 10.82 3.33
N THR A 534 -17.71 9.50 3.51
CA THR A 534 -18.92 8.77 3.19
C THR A 534 -19.98 9.32 4.13
N SER A 535 -20.77 10.26 3.61
CA SER A 535 -22.07 10.57 4.14
C SER A 535 -22.86 9.26 4.22
N GLN A 536 -23.13 8.77 5.42
CA GLN A 536 -24.27 7.89 5.57
C GLN A 536 -25.52 8.77 5.57
N GLY A 537 -26.24 8.70 4.45
CA GLY A 537 -27.69 8.58 4.56
C GLY A 537 -28.00 7.48 5.58
N SER A 538 -28.87 7.83 6.49
CA SER A 538 -29.32 7.11 7.67
C SER A 538 -29.71 5.66 7.42
N ASP A 539 -29.26 4.76 8.30
CA ASP A 539 -30.09 3.62 8.70
C ASP A 539 -29.86 3.29 10.19
N SER A 540 -30.95 3.24 10.95
CA SER A 540 -30.96 3.28 12.41
C SER A 540 -30.73 1.91 13.05
N THR A 541 -29.55 1.69 13.61
CA THR A 541 -29.28 0.59 14.55
C THR A 541 -29.36 1.14 15.98
N VAL A 542 -30.26 0.59 16.80
CA VAL A 542 -30.38 0.93 18.23
C VAL A 542 -29.04 0.65 18.92
N ALA A 543 -28.35 1.70 19.38
CA ALA A 543 -27.11 1.55 20.12
C ALA A 543 -27.38 0.91 21.48
N SER A 544 -26.65 -0.18 21.79
CA SER A 544 -26.66 -0.89 23.07
C SER A 544 -26.59 0.04 24.29
N PRO A 545 -27.30 -0.23 25.42
CA PRO A 545 -27.09 0.50 26.67
C PRO A 545 -25.69 0.29 27.27
N TYR A 546 -24.96 -0.71 26.78
CA TYR A 546 -23.58 -1.00 27.14
C TYR A 546 -22.58 -0.51 26.08
N ALA A 547 -23.06 0.05 24.97
CA ALA A 547 -22.20 0.67 23.97
C ALA A 547 -21.63 1.97 24.53
N VAL A 548 -20.32 2.13 24.34
CA VAL A 548 -19.65 3.42 24.53
C VAL A 548 -19.92 4.32 23.32
N SER A 549 -19.83 5.64 23.50
CA SER A 549 -20.03 6.59 22.39
C SER A 549 -18.97 6.39 21.29
N ASP A 550 -19.28 6.70 20.03
CA ASP A 550 -18.30 6.61 18.92
C ASP A 550 -17.01 7.40 19.19
N TYR A 551 -17.15 8.54 19.86
CA TYR A 551 -16.02 9.35 20.27
C TYR A 551 -15.17 8.67 21.35
N GLU A 552 -15.79 8.13 22.41
CA GLU A 552 -15.08 7.36 23.45
C GLU A 552 -14.45 6.10 22.85
N ARG A 553 -15.18 5.36 22.01
CA ARG A 553 -14.72 4.17 21.30
C ARG A 553 -13.37 4.40 20.63
N ALA A 554 -13.24 5.49 19.86
CA ALA A 554 -12.04 5.82 19.09
C ALA A 554 -10.90 6.43 19.92
N VAL A 555 -11.21 7.11 21.04
CA VAL A 555 -10.21 7.92 21.78
C VAL A 555 -9.90 7.47 23.21
N TYR A 556 -10.61 6.45 23.73
CA TYR A 556 -10.42 5.98 25.12
C TYR A 556 -9.00 5.51 25.40
N TYR A 557 -8.40 4.79 24.44
CA TYR A 557 -7.05 4.22 24.52
C TYR A 557 -5.95 5.13 23.94
N ARG A 558 -6.24 6.43 23.78
CA ARG A 558 -5.33 7.40 23.18
C ARG A 558 -3.96 7.41 23.88
N GLY A 559 -2.90 7.33 23.08
CA GLY A 559 -1.51 7.42 23.53
C GLY A 559 -0.84 6.08 23.85
N ILE A 560 -1.57 4.97 23.76
CA ILE A 560 -0.97 3.63 23.82
C ILE A 560 -0.09 3.38 22.60
N THR A 561 -0.44 3.94 21.45
CA THR A 561 0.34 3.93 20.20
C THR A 561 0.64 5.37 19.75
N ALA A 562 1.72 5.57 19.00
CA ALA A 562 2.20 6.89 18.60
C ALA A 562 1.38 7.53 17.45
N ASP A 563 0.75 6.70 16.61
CA ASP A 563 0.18 7.11 15.31
C ASP A 563 -1.36 7.22 15.30
N GLY A 564 -2.01 7.12 16.48
CA GLY A 564 -3.48 7.15 16.59
C GLY A 564 -4.18 5.82 16.27
N ASP A 565 -3.41 4.78 15.95
CA ASP A 565 -3.86 3.41 15.69
C ASP A 565 -4.00 2.62 17.01
N GLN A 566 -4.92 3.07 17.88
CA GLN A 566 -5.23 2.41 19.15
C GLN A 566 -6.47 1.52 18.99
N PRO A 567 -6.61 0.42 19.77
CA PRO A 567 -7.78 -0.44 19.65
C PRO A 567 -9.06 0.31 20.02
N ASP A 568 -10.18 -0.09 19.42
CA ASP A 568 -11.49 0.46 19.76
C ASP A 568 -12.03 -0.16 21.05
N LEU A 569 -12.54 0.69 21.94
CA LEU A 569 -13.22 0.22 23.15
C LEU A 569 -14.62 -0.30 22.79
N LEU A 570 -14.91 -1.55 23.17
CA LEU A 570 -16.23 -2.16 23.00
C LEU A 570 -17.11 -1.97 24.24
N TYR A 571 -16.56 -2.29 25.41
CA TYR A 571 -17.29 -2.26 26.68
C TYR A 571 -16.31 -2.16 27.87
N ARG A 572 -16.72 -1.58 28.99
CA ARG A 572 -15.95 -1.62 30.24
C ARG A 572 -16.85 -1.72 31.46
N SER A 573 -16.46 -2.53 32.44
CA SER A 573 -17.27 -2.78 33.64
C SER A 573 -17.35 -1.56 34.54
N ASP A 574 -16.34 -0.69 34.48
CA ASP A 574 -16.29 0.55 35.24
C ASP A 574 -16.98 1.73 34.54
N LEU A 575 -17.65 1.51 33.39
CA LEU A 575 -18.33 2.57 32.62
C LEU A 575 -19.27 3.40 33.50
N ALA A 576 -20.02 2.72 34.37
CA ALA A 576 -20.94 3.35 35.33
C ALA A 576 -20.22 3.99 36.53
N THR A 577 -19.08 3.42 36.96
CA THR A 577 -18.35 3.91 38.14
C THR A 577 -17.31 5.00 37.82
N ASN A 578 -16.90 5.11 36.56
CA ASN A 578 -15.83 5.97 36.03
C ASN A 578 -16.21 6.47 34.61
N PRO A 579 -17.17 7.42 34.49
CA PRO A 579 -17.68 7.86 33.18
C PRO A 579 -16.60 8.62 32.37
N PHE A 580 -16.62 8.46 31.05
CA PHE A 580 -15.67 9.15 30.17
C PHE A 580 -16.04 10.64 30.04
N PRO A 581 -15.06 11.56 29.98
CA PRO A 581 -15.35 12.99 29.89
C PRO A 581 -16.12 13.31 28.61
N SER A 582 -17.37 13.74 28.72
CA SER A 582 -18.14 14.26 27.58
C SER A 582 -17.60 15.65 27.22
N ARG A 583 -16.73 15.76 26.21
CA ARG A 583 -16.45 17.05 25.56
C ARG A 583 -17.06 17.04 24.16
N GLN A 584 -18.16 17.77 23.97
CA GLN A 584 -18.44 18.39 22.66
C GLN A 584 -17.26 19.32 22.29
N PRO A 585 -16.96 19.54 21.00
CA PRO A 585 -15.85 20.40 20.58
C PRO A 585 -16.02 21.78 21.23
N PRO A 586 -15.03 22.31 21.96
CA PRO A 586 -15.22 23.55 22.70
C PRO A 586 -15.42 24.71 21.72
N ALA A 587 -16.35 25.61 22.08
CA ALA A 587 -16.45 26.94 21.50
C ALA A 587 -15.06 27.61 21.51
N ARG A 588 -14.73 28.29 20.40
CA ARG A 588 -13.43 28.93 20.11
C ARG A 588 -12.67 29.38 21.37
N GLY A 589 -11.51 28.75 21.64
CA GLY A 589 -10.49 29.30 22.54
C GLY A 589 -9.81 28.36 23.55
N SER A 590 -10.30 27.14 23.80
CA SER A 590 -9.65 26.19 24.72
C SER A 590 -9.55 24.80 24.10
N PHE A 591 -8.39 24.45 23.53
CA PHE A 591 -8.08 23.07 23.16
C PHE A 591 -7.72 22.30 24.44
N GLY A 592 -8.71 21.88 25.21
CA GLY A 592 -8.43 21.03 26.37
C GLY A 592 -7.86 19.69 25.89
N HIS A 593 -6.63 19.37 26.26
CA HIS A 593 -5.94 18.16 25.84
C HIS A 593 -6.63 16.92 26.46
N LEU A 594 -6.91 15.89 25.65
CA LEU A 594 -7.27 14.58 26.19
C LEU A 594 -6.02 13.94 26.81
N PRO A 595 -6.13 13.31 27.99
CA PRO A 595 -4.99 12.63 28.61
C PRO A 595 -4.53 11.44 27.76
N SER A 596 -3.23 11.25 27.64
CA SER A 596 -2.65 10.06 27.01
C SER A 596 -2.50 8.93 28.04
N LYS A 597 -2.55 7.67 27.58
CA LYS A 597 -2.38 6.48 28.42
C LYS A 597 -1.13 5.69 28.03
N SER A 598 -0.48 5.05 29.01
CA SER A 598 0.51 3.99 28.79
C SER A 598 0.14 2.72 29.58
N VAL A 599 0.56 1.55 29.08
CA VAL A 599 0.32 0.25 29.74
C VAL A 599 1.44 -0.03 30.74
N ARG A 600 1.08 -0.55 31.92
CA ARG A 600 2.00 -1.04 32.96
C ARG A 600 1.60 -2.42 33.48
N ASP A 601 2.54 -3.04 34.18
CA ASP A 601 2.41 -4.34 34.83
C ASP A 601 1.49 -4.30 36.07
N VAL A 602 0.98 -5.49 36.44
CA VAL A 602 -0.01 -5.65 37.52
C VAL A 602 0.60 -6.16 38.83
N TYR A 603 1.93 -6.04 39.03
CA TYR A 603 2.57 -6.55 40.24
C TYR A 603 1.97 -5.95 41.52
N ASN A 604 1.99 -6.75 42.59
CA ASN A 604 1.50 -6.38 43.93
C ASN A 604 0.01 -6.00 44.02
N THR A 605 -0.80 -6.34 43.01
CA THR A 605 -2.27 -6.17 43.03
C THR A 605 -2.99 -7.41 43.58
N SER A 606 -4.29 -7.31 43.86
CA SER A 606 -5.12 -8.48 44.21
C SER A 606 -5.16 -9.50 43.08
N LEU A 607 -5.30 -9.05 41.82
CA LEU A 607 -5.33 -9.89 40.63
C LEU A 607 -4.05 -10.74 40.50
N HIS A 608 -2.88 -10.15 40.75
CA HIS A 608 -1.60 -10.86 40.73
C HIS A 608 -1.56 -12.06 41.68
N LYS A 609 -2.24 -11.98 42.84
CA LYS A 609 -2.25 -13.06 43.85
C LYS A 609 -3.12 -14.25 43.44
N VAL A 610 -4.11 -14.05 42.57
CA VAL A 610 -5.15 -15.06 42.28
C VAL A 610 -5.25 -15.48 40.82
N TRP A 611 -4.53 -14.81 39.91
CA TRP A 611 -4.62 -15.01 38.46
C TRP A 611 -4.50 -16.46 38.00
N ARG A 612 -3.60 -17.26 38.61
CA ARG A 612 -3.40 -18.67 38.24
C ARG A 612 -4.64 -19.54 38.47
N THR A 613 -5.55 -19.10 39.35
CA THR A 613 -6.81 -19.79 39.65
C THR A 613 -7.96 -19.22 38.81
N VAL A 614 -8.13 -17.89 38.79
CA VAL A 614 -9.28 -17.24 38.14
C VAL A 614 -9.16 -17.17 36.62
N GLY A 615 -7.94 -17.05 36.08
CA GLY A 615 -7.70 -16.91 34.64
C GLY A 615 -8.30 -18.07 33.81
N PRO A 616 -8.01 -19.35 34.15
CA PRO A 616 -8.64 -20.50 33.50
C PRO A 616 -10.17 -20.55 33.66
N GLN A 617 -10.71 -20.19 34.82
CA GLN A 617 -12.17 -20.17 35.06
C GLN A 617 -12.87 -19.13 34.18
N ILE A 618 -12.30 -17.93 34.07
CA ILE A 618 -12.79 -16.87 33.18
C ILE A 618 -12.73 -17.33 31.72
N ARG A 619 -11.61 -17.94 31.29
CA ARG A 619 -11.46 -18.50 29.94
C ARG A 619 -12.56 -19.50 29.61
N ASP A 620 -12.83 -20.44 30.50
CA ASP A 620 -13.81 -21.51 30.27
C ASP A 620 -15.24 -20.97 30.28
N LEU A 621 -15.52 -19.96 31.12
CA LEU A 621 -16.78 -19.23 31.14
C LEU A 621 -17.05 -18.50 29.81
N VAL A 622 -16.07 -17.77 29.28
CA VAL A 622 -16.21 -17.05 27.98
C VAL A 622 -16.48 -18.05 26.85
N LYS A 623 -15.80 -19.21 26.86
CA LYS A 623 -16.05 -20.30 25.88
C LYS A 623 -17.44 -20.91 25.99
N ALA A 624 -17.93 -21.13 27.21
CA ALA A 624 -19.27 -21.68 27.44
C ALA A 624 -20.38 -20.78 26.87
N HIS A 625 -20.16 -19.47 26.88
CA HIS A 625 -21.06 -18.48 26.28
C HIS A 625 -20.88 -18.34 24.76
N LYS A 626 -20.09 -19.20 24.12
CA LYS A 626 -19.79 -19.21 22.68
C LYS A 626 -19.22 -17.88 22.15
N VAL A 627 -18.64 -17.06 23.03
CA VAL A 627 -17.98 -15.82 22.63
C VAL A 627 -16.59 -16.15 22.08
N ARG A 628 -16.35 -15.73 20.83
CA ARG A 628 -15.04 -15.85 20.19
C ARG A 628 -14.15 -14.72 20.68
N TYR A 629 -13.27 -15.02 21.64
CA TYR A 629 -12.30 -14.05 22.15
C TYR A 629 -10.90 -14.28 21.54
N SER A 630 -10.18 -13.17 21.36
CA SER A 630 -8.82 -13.06 20.85
C SER A 630 -7.77 -13.24 21.96
N SER A 631 -7.93 -12.56 23.10
CA SER A 631 -7.04 -12.64 24.27
C SER A 631 -7.76 -12.27 25.56
N ILE A 632 -7.19 -12.64 26.72
CA ILE A 632 -7.63 -12.26 28.06
C ILE A 632 -6.37 -11.88 28.85
N ASP A 633 -6.13 -10.58 29.02
CA ASP A 633 -4.85 -10.05 29.48
C ASP A 633 -4.99 -9.32 30.83
N PRO A 634 -4.10 -9.54 31.84
CA PRO A 634 -4.08 -8.72 33.04
C PRO A 634 -3.21 -7.47 32.83
N VAL A 635 -3.79 -6.26 32.92
CA VAL A 635 -3.10 -4.99 32.63
C VAL A 635 -3.41 -3.89 33.65
N ARG A 636 -2.65 -2.79 33.59
CA ARG A 636 -2.89 -1.57 34.36
C ARG A 636 -2.53 -0.35 33.51
N PHE A 637 -3.33 0.70 33.50
CA PHE A 637 -3.02 1.92 32.73
C PHE A 637 -2.50 3.05 33.60
N VAL A 638 -1.54 3.83 33.08
CA VAL A 638 -1.14 5.13 33.62
C VAL A 638 -1.66 6.22 32.68
N SER A 639 -2.38 7.19 33.21
CA SER A 639 -2.86 8.35 32.45
C SER A 639 -1.97 9.57 32.73
N TYR A 640 -1.67 10.35 31.71
CA TYR A 640 -0.90 11.60 31.77
C TYR A 640 -1.82 12.80 31.50
N GLY A 641 -2.01 13.64 32.51
CA GLY A 641 -2.77 14.89 32.40
C GLY A 641 -1.95 16.06 31.83
N GLU A 642 -2.55 17.25 31.73
CA GLU A 642 -1.90 18.49 31.26
C GLU A 642 -0.71 18.92 32.15
N ASP A 643 -0.68 18.50 33.42
CA ASP A 643 0.41 18.73 34.37
C ASP A 643 1.57 17.71 34.26
N LYS A 644 1.49 16.78 33.29
CA LYS A 644 2.38 15.61 33.13
C LYS A 644 2.44 14.70 34.36
N LYS A 645 1.49 14.81 35.29
CA LYS A 645 1.47 14.00 36.50
C LYS A 645 0.90 12.62 36.21
N GLU A 646 1.63 11.58 36.59
CA GLU A 646 1.23 10.20 36.37
C GLU A 646 0.09 9.82 37.33
N THR A 647 -1.06 9.41 36.76
CA THR A 647 -2.16 8.81 37.54
C THR A 647 -2.28 7.34 37.19
N LEU A 648 -2.05 6.46 38.18
CA LEU A 648 -2.09 5.01 38.02
C LEU A 648 -3.50 4.46 38.24
N GLY A 649 -4.08 3.81 37.23
CA GLY A 649 -5.43 3.23 37.24
C GLY A 649 -5.53 1.91 38.03
N PRO A 650 -6.70 1.24 38.04
CA PRO A 650 -6.88 -0.06 38.71
C PRO A 650 -6.27 -1.23 37.90
N PRO A 651 -6.08 -2.42 38.51
CA PRO A 651 -5.82 -3.64 37.76
C PRO A 651 -7.04 -4.00 36.88
N ILE A 652 -6.79 -4.43 35.65
CA ILE A 652 -7.81 -4.69 34.63
C ILE A 652 -7.63 -6.09 34.04
N VAL A 653 -8.74 -6.82 33.86
CA VAL A 653 -8.85 -7.96 32.95
C VAL A 653 -9.31 -7.43 31.60
N TRP A 654 -8.38 -7.42 30.64
CA TRP A 654 -8.55 -6.79 29.34
C TRP A 654 -8.79 -7.86 28.26
N ILE A 655 -10.05 -7.99 27.84
CA ILE A 655 -10.51 -9.03 26.93
C ILE A 655 -10.57 -8.46 25.51
N ALA A 656 -9.87 -9.10 24.57
CA ALA A 656 -9.96 -8.76 23.16
C ALA A 656 -10.97 -9.66 22.45
N VAL A 657 -11.76 -9.09 21.55
CA VAL A 657 -12.61 -9.81 20.60
C VAL A 657 -12.35 -9.31 19.18
N PRO A 658 -12.44 -10.15 18.13
CA PRO A 658 -12.38 -9.66 16.76
C PRO A 658 -13.44 -8.57 16.50
N PRO A 659 -13.14 -7.55 15.67
CA PRO A 659 -14.10 -6.49 15.33
C PRO A 659 -15.42 -7.07 14.84
N ASN A 660 -16.54 -6.48 15.27
CA ASN A 660 -17.91 -6.87 14.92
C ASN A 660 -18.30 -8.31 15.28
N SER A 661 -17.49 -9.05 16.06
CA SER A 661 -17.78 -10.45 16.40
C SER A 661 -18.59 -10.62 17.69
N THR A 662 -18.66 -9.60 18.53
CA THR A 662 -19.33 -9.62 19.83
C THR A 662 -20.01 -8.28 20.07
N SER A 663 -21.27 -8.29 20.52
CA SER A 663 -21.99 -7.07 20.86
C SER A 663 -21.66 -6.58 22.29
N PRO A 664 -21.81 -5.28 22.59
CA PRO A 664 -21.62 -4.76 23.95
C PRO A 664 -22.53 -5.42 25.01
N GLU A 665 -23.75 -5.84 24.66
CA GLU A 665 -24.64 -6.61 25.54
C GLU A 665 -24.05 -7.97 25.92
N THR A 666 -23.52 -8.67 24.91
CA THR A 666 -22.91 -9.99 25.12
C THR A 666 -21.68 -9.85 26.02
N ALA A 667 -20.84 -8.84 25.76
CA ALA A 667 -19.69 -8.51 26.60
C ALA A 667 -20.10 -8.17 28.05
N HIS A 668 -21.17 -7.39 28.25
CA HIS A 668 -21.70 -7.07 29.58
C HIS A 668 -22.17 -8.31 30.34
N ASN A 669 -23.00 -9.15 29.71
CA ASN A 669 -23.56 -10.35 30.33
C ASN A 669 -22.46 -11.31 30.79
N VAL A 670 -21.46 -11.56 29.94
CA VAL A 670 -20.31 -12.41 30.28
C VAL A 670 -19.48 -11.78 31.40
N THR A 671 -19.32 -10.45 31.40
CA THR A 671 -18.58 -9.73 32.44
C THR A 671 -19.18 -9.90 33.84
N GLN A 672 -20.51 -9.98 33.97
CA GLN A 672 -21.13 -10.17 35.30
C GLN A 672 -20.71 -11.49 35.95
N ALA A 673 -20.66 -12.56 35.17
CA ALA A 673 -20.20 -13.86 35.65
C ALA A 673 -18.68 -13.87 35.92
N ILE A 674 -17.88 -13.09 35.16
CA ILE A 674 -16.44 -12.90 35.43
C ILE A 674 -16.21 -12.17 36.76
N LEU A 675 -16.96 -11.11 37.04
CA LEU A 675 -16.85 -10.34 38.29
C LEU A 675 -17.20 -11.20 39.51
N ALA A 676 -18.17 -12.11 39.40
CA ALA A 676 -18.49 -13.06 40.45
C ALA A 676 -17.30 -13.99 40.78
N ILE A 677 -16.64 -14.54 39.74
CA ILE A 677 -15.43 -15.36 39.90
C ILE A 677 -14.30 -14.56 40.61
N LEU A 678 -14.10 -13.30 40.23
CA LEU A 678 -13.09 -12.44 40.83
C LEU A 678 -13.40 -12.12 42.30
N ALA A 679 -14.66 -11.88 42.63
CA ALA A 679 -15.12 -11.60 44.00
C ALA A 679 -14.96 -12.82 44.92
N GLU A 680 -15.35 -14.01 44.46
CA GLU A 680 -15.16 -15.27 45.22
C GLU A 680 -13.69 -15.53 45.58
N ASN A 681 -12.78 -15.03 44.75
CA ASN A 681 -11.35 -15.14 44.94
C ASN A 681 -10.71 -13.90 45.59
N LYS A 682 -11.50 -12.97 46.14
CA LYS A 682 -11.03 -11.76 46.85
C LYS A 682 -10.24 -10.76 45.98
N ALA A 683 -10.56 -10.65 44.70
CA ALA A 683 -10.00 -9.68 43.76
C ALA A 683 -11.06 -8.69 43.26
N GLU A 684 -11.71 -8.00 44.20
CA GLU A 684 -12.86 -7.11 43.95
C GLU A 684 -12.46 -5.74 43.36
N ASP A 685 -11.20 -5.33 43.48
CA ASP A 685 -10.65 -4.07 42.95
C ASP A 685 -10.31 -4.12 41.45
N VAL A 686 -10.67 -5.20 40.77
CA VAL A 686 -10.33 -5.47 39.36
C VAL A 686 -11.46 -5.04 38.42
N VAL A 687 -11.12 -4.29 37.38
CA VAL A 687 -12.04 -3.86 36.31
C VAL A 687 -11.95 -4.84 35.13
N VAL A 688 -13.04 -5.05 34.39
CA VAL A 688 -13.04 -5.85 33.15
C VAL A 688 -13.33 -4.94 31.96
N GLU A 689 -12.43 -4.89 30.99
CA GLU A 689 -12.56 -4.07 29.78
C GLU A 689 -12.52 -4.95 28.53
N TRP A 690 -13.40 -4.68 27.58
CA TRP A 690 -13.49 -5.35 26.29
C TRP A 690 -13.09 -4.39 25.17
N ARG A 691 -12.21 -4.87 24.30
CA ARG A 691 -11.75 -4.13 23.13
C ARG A 691 -12.00 -4.92 21.85
N GLU A 692 -12.27 -4.20 20.78
CA GLU A 692 -12.17 -4.76 19.45
C GLU A 692 -10.70 -4.80 19.07
N ALA A 693 -10.16 -6.01 19.08
CA ALA A 693 -8.80 -6.27 18.66
C ALA A 693 -8.72 -7.68 18.10
N VAL A 694 -8.16 -7.76 16.90
CA VAL A 694 -7.75 -9.04 16.34
C VAL A 694 -6.45 -9.43 17.03
N LEU A 695 -6.43 -10.61 17.66
CA LEU A 695 -5.14 -11.21 18.01
C LEU A 695 -4.45 -11.56 16.70
N SER A 696 -3.64 -10.63 16.21
CA SER A 696 -2.64 -10.96 15.22
C SER A 696 -1.54 -11.71 15.94
N LYS A 697 -1.18 -12.87 15.40
CA LYS A 697 0.06 -13.51 15.83
C LYS A 697 1.16 -12.47 15.55
N LEU A 698 2.05 -12.26 16.52
CA LEU A 698 3.23 -11.42 16.31
C LEU A 698 4.17 -12.01 15.24
N SER A 699 3.94 -13.27 14.87
CA SER A 699 4.35 -13.80 13.59
C SER A 699 3.26 -13.45 12.61
N GLY A 700 3.53 -12.54 11.66
CA GLY A 700 2.53 -12.09 10.68
C GLY A 700 1.93 -13.23 9.84
N PRO A 701 1.18 -12.95 8.77
CA PRO A 701 0.49 -13.98 8.00
C PRO A 701 1.42 -15.14 7.58
N PRO A 702 0.93 -16.39 7.57
CA PRO A 702 1.65 -17.51 6.96
C PRO A 702 2.02 -17.19 5.51
N LEU A 703 3.05 -17.86 5.00
CA LEU A 703 3.36 -17.76 3.58
C LEU A 703 2.20 -18.31 2.75
N MET A 704 2.01 -17.72 1.58
CA MET A 704 0.90 -18.01 0.69
C MET A 704 1.16 -19.28 -0.13
N PRO A 705 0.11 -20.03 -0.51
CA PRO A 705 0.25 -21.16 -1.42
C PRO A 705 0.68 -20.71 -2.82
N VAL A 706 1.45 -21.56 -3.49
CA VAL A 706 1.67 -21.44 -4.94
C VAL A 706 0.39 -21.87 -5.66
N VAL A 707 -0.18 -20.96 -6.43
CA VAL A 707 -1.46 -21.13 -7.15
C VAL A 707 -1.25 -21.50 -8.63
N ASN A 708 -2.31 -22.03 -9.25
CA ASN A 708 -2.32 -22.37 -10.67
C ASN A 708 -2.04 -21.15 -11.56
N SER A 709 -1.48 -21.35 -12.76
CA SER A 709 -1.25 -20.31 -13.78
C SER A 709 -2.49 -19.59 -14.25
N THR A 710 -3.66 -20.21 -14.12
CA THR A 710 -4.93 -19.56 -14.45
C THR A 710 -5.33 -18.53 -13.41
N ASN A 711 -4.78 -18.57 -12.19
CA ASN A 711 -5.09 -17.56 -11.18
C ASN A 711 -4.34 -16.26 -11.52
N PRO A 712 -5.02 -15.10 -11.59
CA PRO A 712 -4.43 -13.83 -12.00
C PRO A 712 -3.33 -13.34 -11.04
N THR A 713 -3.35 -13.78 -9.78
CA THR A 713 -2.35 -13.40 -8.78
C THR A 713 -1.08 -14.25 -8.86
N ALA A 714 -1.05 -15.34 -9.64
CA ALA A 714 0.05 -16.32 -9.64
C ALA A 714 1.44 -15.68 -9.81
N HIS A 715 1.57 -14.71 -10.73
CA HIS A 715 2.82 -14.01 -10.96
C HIS A 715 3.25 -13.19 -9.74
N VAL A 716 2.38 -12.29 -9.27
CA VAL A 716 2.70 -11.31 -8.21
C VAL A 716 2.73 -11.93 -6.81
N ARG A 717 2.08 -13.07 -6.61
CA ARG A 717 2.06 -13.84 -5.37
C ARG A 717 3.40 -14.48 -5.05
N ARG A 718 4.24 -14.74 -6.06
CA ARG A 718 5.49 -15.53 -5.95
C ARG A 718 6.39 -15.14 -4.77
N ILE A 719 6.51 -13.84 -4.49
CA ILE A 719 7.37 -13.31 -3.42
C ILE A 719 6.83 -13.49 -1.99
N PHE A 720 5.62 -14.03 -1.84
CA PHE A 720 4.98 -14.34 -0.56
C PHE A 720 4.83 -15.85 -0.35
N THR A 721 5.39 -16.68 -1.23
CA THR A 721 5.28 -18.14 -1.17
C THR A 721 6.53 -18.78 -0.54
N PRO A 722 6.49 -20.06 -0.13
CA PRO A 722 7.68 -20.77 0.35
C PRO A 722 8.57 -21.35 -0.78
N ALA A 723 8.31 -21.02 -2.05
CA ALA A 723 9.15 -21.44 -3.17
C ALA A 723 10.54 -20.80 -3.09
N LEU A 724 11.56 -21.37 -3.76
CA LEU A 724 12.95 -20.92 -3.64
C LEU A 724 13.23 -19.44 -3.95
N ASN A 725 12.30 -18.74 -4.59
CA ASN A 725 12.37 -17.31 -4.83
C ASN A 725 12.01 -16.43 -3.63
N VAL A 726 11.91 -16.98 -2.42
CA VAL A 726 11.69 -16.21 -1.19
C VAL A 726 12.75 -15.11 -1.08
N PRO A 727 12.37 -13.82 -1.19
CA PRO A 727 13.32 -12.74 -1.02
C PRO A 727 13.68 -12.58 0.44
N LEU A 728 14.98 -12.66 0.76
CA LEU A 728 15.46 -12.58 2.13
C LEU A 728 16.02 -11.18 2.43
N ALA A 729 15.65 -10.66 3.58
CA ALA A 729 16.29 -9.51 4.21
C ALA A 729 16.47 -9.79 5.71
N THR A 730 17.52 -9.24 6.32
CA THR A 730 17.71 -9.37 7.77
C THR A 730 17.52 -8.03 8.46
N LYS A 731 17.02 -8.07 9.70
CA LYS A 731 16.82 -6.87 10.50
C LYS A 731 18.12 -6.07 10.68
N GLU A 732 19.25 -6.76 10.77
CA GLU A 732 20.58 -6.14 10.86
C GLU A 732 20.93 -5.28 9.64
N ARG A 733 20.50 -5.68 8.43
CA ARG A 733 20.89 -5.01 7.17
C ARG A 733 19.77 -4.17 6.56
N GLU A 734 18.74 -3.87 7.34
CA GLU A 734 17.56 -3.12 6.88
C GLU A 734 17.91 -1.72 6.37
N THR A 735 18.82 -1.01 7.05
CA THR A 735 19.25 0.35 6.68
C THR A 735 20.04 0.40 5.38
N GLU A 736 20.71 -0.70 5.03
CA GLU A 736 21.45 -0.85 3.78
C GLU A 736 20.54 -1.31 2.63
N ASP A 737 19.29 -1.69 2.97
CA ASP A 737 18.32 -2.31 2.06
C ASP A 737 18.94 -3.47 1.28
N ALA A 738 19.76 -4.25 2.00
CA ALA A 738 20.42 -5.41 1.46
C ALA A 738 19.45 -6.59 1.40
N GLN A 739 19.47 -7.28 0.27
CA GLN A 739 18.54 -8.37 -0.01
C GLN A 739 19.31 -9.53 -0.64
N GLY A 740 18.77 -10.73 -0.47
CA GLY A 740 19.27 -11.95 -1.09
C GLY A 740 18.13 -12.92 -1.35
N SER A 741 18.47 -14.16 -1.67
CA SER A 741 17.53 -15.24 -1.96
C SER A 741 17.77 -16.42 -1.01
N LEU A 742 16.75 -17.24 -0.83
CA LEU A 742 16.88 -18.52 -0.15
C LEU A 742 17.58 -19.55 -1.05
N THR A 743 18.50 -20.32 -0.47
CA THR A 743 19.16 -21.44 -1.17
C THR A 743 18.35 -22.71 -1.07
N MET A 744 18.03 -23.17 0.13
CA MET A 744 17.27 -24.42 0.33
C MET A 744 16.81 -24.55 1.78
N PHE A 745 15.96 -25.55 2.03
CA PHE A 745 15.56 -25.99 3.36
C PHE A 745 16.20 -27.32 3.75
N PHE A 746 16.45 -27.51 5.04
CA PHE A 746 16.84 -28.81 5.62
C PHE A 746 16.25 -29.02 7.01
N HIS A 747 16.13 -30.27 7.42
CA HIS A 747 15.65 -30.65 8.75
C HIS A 747 16.82 -30.90 9.68
N GLU A 748 16.78 -30.36 10.89
CA GLU A 748 17.82 -30.59 11.90
C GLU A 748 17.86 -32.06 12.35
N ASN A 749 16.68 -32.72 12.40
CA ASN A 749 16.43 -34.12 12.78
C ASN A 749 16.79 -34.46 14.24
N LYS A 750 18.00 -34.11 14.68
CA LYS A 750 18.42 -34.16 16.08
C LYS A 750 19.18 -32.91 16.47
N ASP A 751 18.92 -32.40 17.68
CA ASP A 751 19.64 -31.27 18.23
C ASP A 751 21.11 -31.64 18.57
N LYS A 752 21.89 -30.63 18.95
CA LYS A 752 23.30 -30.80 19.38
C LYS A 752 23.51 -31.75 20.57
N ASN A 753 22.45 -32.09 21.30
CA ASN A 753 22.48 -33.01 22.44
C ASN A 753 22.02 -34.43 22.03
N GLY A 754 21.68 -34.64 20.75
CA GLY A 754 21.18 -35.92 20.23
C GLY A 754 19.68 -36.16 20.44
N ASN A 755 18.94 -35.18 20.96
CA ASN A 755 17.48 -35.29 21.11
C ASN A 755 16.80 -35.08 19.77
N HIS A 756 15.64 -35.71 19.56
CA HIS A 756 14.84 -35.51 18.36
C HIS A 756 14.46 -34.03 18.17
N SER A 757 14.66 -33.50 16.97
CA SER A 757 14.36 -32.13 16.59
C SER A 757 13.49 -32.10 15.33
N ASN A 758 12.33 -31.45 15.44
CA ASN A 758 11.42 -31.21 14.31
C ASN A 758 11.71 -29.87 13.62
N LYS A 759 12.86 -29.26 13.90
CA LYS A 759 13.18 -27.93 13.37
C LYS A 759 13.58 -28.03 11.91
N VAL A 760 13.04 -27.10 11.13
CA VAL A 760 13.44 -26.85 9.75
C VAL A 760 14.28 -25.57 9.72
N LEU A 761 15.34 -25.58 8.92
CA LEU A 761 16.21 -24.44 8.73
C LEU A 761 16.28 -24.06 7.25
N GLY A 762 16.36 -22.77 6.99
CA GLY A 762 16.68 -22.21 5.68
C GLY A 762 18.17 -21.88 5.59
N VAL A 763 18.74 -21.99 4.39
CA VAL A 763 20.14 -21.67 4.08
C VAL A 763 20.20 -20.49 3.12
N SER A 764 21.14 -19.58 3.34
CA SER A 764 21.51 -18.50 2.40
C SER A 764 22.96 -18.08 2.65
N ASN A 765 23.47 -17.11 1.90
CA ASN A 765 24.85 -16.64 2.05
C ASN A 765 25.06 -15.91 3.38
N CYS A 766 26.28 -15.97 3.92
CA CYS A 766 26.62 -15.22 5.13
C CYS A 766 26.49 -13.71 4.88
N HIS A 767 26.97 -13.22 3.74
CA HIS A 767 26.81 -11.81 3.40
C HIS A 767 25.36 -11.39 3.19
N VAL A 768 24.44 -12.30 2.84
CA VAL A 768 23.01 -11.97 2.81
C VAL A 768 22.46 -11.86 4.22
N LEU A 769 22.86 -12.77 5.11
CA LEU A 769 22.31 -12.88 6.45
C LEU A 769 22.93 -11.88 7.46
N ARG A 770 24.15 -11.38 7.22
CA ARG A 770 24.94 -10.58 8.17
C ARG A 770 25.75 -9.47 7.51
N ALA A 771 25.92 -8.36 8.22
CA ALA A 771 26.80 -7.27 7.80
C ALA A 771 28.28 -7.59 8.12
N ASP A 772 28.55 -8.12 9.32
CA ASP A 772 29.89 -8.62 9.67
C ASP A 772 30.08 -10.04 9.12
N THR A 773 30.70 -10.12 7.96
CA THR A 773 31.02 -11.38 7.26
C THR A 773 32.35 -11.98 7.67
N THR A 774 33.13 -11.30 8.52
CA THR A 774 34.49 -11.72 8.88
C THR A 774 34.52 -12.67 10.08
N ARG A 775 33.41 -12.79 10.80
CA ARG A 775 33.28 -13.57 12.04
C ARG A 775 32.16 -14.58 11.95
N ASN A 776 32.41 -15.75 12.54
CA ASN A 776 31.35 -16.74 12.75
C ASN A 776 30.32 -16.17 13.72
N TYR A 777 29.06 -16.51 13.48
CA TYR A 777 27.98 -16.29 14.42
C TYR A 777 27.35 -17.61 14.82
N VAL A 778 27.04 -17.73 16.10
CA VAL A 778 26.23 -18.82 16.63
C VAL A 778 25.24 -18.21 17.61
N PHE A 779 23.96 -18.50 17.42
CA PHE A 779 22.91 -18.04 18.31
C PHE A 779 23.09 -18.68 19.70
N ARG A 780 23.22 -17.82 20.72
CA ARG A 780 23.60 -18.24 22.09
C ARG A 780 22.45 -18.83 22.91
N GLY A 781 21.25 -18.92 22.36
CA GLY A 781 20.09 -19.52 23.01
C GLY A 781 19.25 -18.53 23.82
N ALA A 782 18.58 -19.04 24.87
CA ALA A 782 17.60 -18.28 25.64
C ALA A 782 18.22 -17.02 26.29
N GLY A 783 17.59 -15.86 26.07
CA GLY A 783 18.04 -14.57 26.59
C GLY A 783 18.94 -13.76 25.64
N ALA A 784 19.48 -14.38 24.57
CA ALA A 784 20.20 -13.65 23.54
C ALA A 784 19.24 -13.01 22.52
N ALA A 785 19.56 -11.80 22.07
CA ALA A 785 18.81 -11.13 21.00
C ALA A 785 18.83 -11.99 19.73
N LYS A 786 17.65 -12.27 19.18
CA LYS A 786 17.49 -13.02 17.93
C LYS A 786 17.77 -12.10 16.76
N GLN A 787 18.67 -12.52 15.87
CA GLN A 787 18.83 -11.85 14.57
C GLN A 787 17.72 -12.32 13.65
N VAL A 788 16.76 -11.43 13.37
CA VAL A 788 15.53 -11.76 12.65
C VAL A 788 15.79 -11.80 11.14
N VAL A 789 15.25 -12.83 10.49
CA VAL A 789 15.21 -12.99 9.04
C VAL A 789 13.78 -12.75 8.57
N ARG A 790 13.63 -11.98 7.50
CA ARG A 790 12.36 -11.52 6.96
C ARG A 790 12.22 -11.91 5.49
N VAL A 791 10.99 -12.17 5.07
CA VAL A 791 10.64 -12.23 3.65
C VAL A 791 10.39 -10.80 3.15
N ASN A 792 10.85 -10.46 1.95
CA ASN A 792 10.71 -9.14 1.35
C ASN A 792 11.27 -7.99 2.21
N GLY A 793 12.45 -7.49 1.82
CA GLY A 793 12.91 -6.16 2.25
C GLY A 793 11.95 -5.06 1.78
N MET A 794 12.08 -3.85 2.31
CA MET A 794 11.16 -2.75 2.01
C MET A 794 11.09 -2.45 0.51
N ARG A 795 12.24 -2.38 -0.18
CA ARG A 795 12.29 -2.16 -1.63
C ARG A 795 11.62 -3.29 -2.42
N ARG A 796 11.85 -4.56 -2.08
CA ARG A 796 11.25 -5.67 -2.83
C ARG A 796 9.74 -5.70 -2.64
N PHE A 797 9.26 -5.44 -1.43
CA PHE A 797 7.84 -5.32 -1.14
C PHE A 797 7.19 -4.21 -1.96
N GLN A 798 7.80 -3.02 -1.98
CA GLN A 798 7.28 -1.90 -2.77
C GLN A 798 7.28 -2.19 -4.28
N GLN A 799 8.32 -2.87 -4.80
CA GLN A 799 8.33 -3.34 -6.19
C GLN A 799 7.17 -4.30 -6.46
N GLY A 800 6.87 -5.24 -5.55
CA GLY A 800 5.73 -6.14 -5.67
C GLY A 800 4.39 -5.41 -5.72
N ILE A 801 4.23 -4.37 -4.90
CA ILE A 801 3.05 -3.48 -4.92
C ILE A 801 2.90 -2.79 -6.28
N GLU A 802 4.00 -2.30 -6.87
CA GLU A 802 3.94 -1.67 -8.20
C GLU A 802 3.71 -2.68 -9.33
N GLU A 803 4.24 -3.91 -9.22
CA GLU A 803 3.92 -5.01 -10.14
C GLU A 803 2.40 -5.30 -10.16
N ILE A 804 1.75 -5.35 -8.98
CA ILE A 804 0.30 -5.59 -8.87
C ILE A 804 -0.49 -4.47 -9.56
N LYS A 805 -0.18 -3.19 -9.27
CA LYS A 805 -0.85 -2.04 -9.90
C LYS A 805 -0.66 -2.02 -11.41
N SER A 806 0.53 -2.38 -11.90
CA SER A 806 0.83 -2.43 -13.33
C SER A 806 -0.01 -3.48 -14.06
N ILE A 807 -0.22 -4.65 -13.45
CA ILE A 807 -1.09 -5.69 -14.00
C ILE A 807 -2.55 -5.23 -14.00
N LEU A 808 -3.03 -4.66 -12.89
CA LEU A 808 -4.39 -4.10 -12.79
C LEU A 808 -4.65 -3.05 -13.87
N ALA A 809 -3.71 -2.12 -14.09
CA ALA A 809 -3.81 -1.12 -15.15
C ALA A 809 -3.88 -1.77 -16.55
N THR A 810 -3.02 -2.76 -16.82
CA THR A 810 -2.98 -3.45 -18.11
C THR A 810 -4.29 -4.18 -18.40
N ARG A 811 -4.84 -4.87 -17.39
CA ARG A 811 -6.12 -5.57 -17.51
C ARG A 811 -7.30 -4.61 -17.65
N GLY A 812 -7.31 -3.51 -16.90
CA GLY A 812 -8.33 -2.45 -17.05
C GLY A 812 -8.36 -1.85 -18.45
N ILE A 813 -7.19 -1.65 -19.09
CA ILE A 813 -7.10 -1.19 -20.49
C ILE A 813 -7.68 -2.23 -21.46
N ARG A 814 -7.45 -3.53 -21.23
CA ARG A 814 -8.01 -4.62 -22.05
C ARG A 814 -9.53 -4.72 -21.90
N ALA A 815 -10.05 -4.66 -20.68
CA ALA A 815 -11.49 -4.64 -20.41
C ALA A 815 -12.18 -3.47 -21.14
N ASN A 816 -11.57 -2.28 -21.10
CA ASN A 816 -12.08 -1.12 -21.84
C ASN A 816 -12.04 -1.34 -23.37
N THR A 817 -10.98 -1.96 -23.87
CA THR A 817 -10.86 -2.31 -25.29
C THR A 817 -11.95 -3.29 -25.72
N TYR A 818 -12.17 -4.37 -24.98
CA TYR A 818 -13.22 -5.34 -25.28
C TYR A 818 -14.61 -4.73 -25.20
N THR A 819 -14.86 -3.84 -24.26
CA THR A 819 -16.15 -3.11 -24.17
C THR A 819 -16.43 -2.28 -25.42
N ARG A 820 -15.42 -1.53 -25.90
CA ARG A 820 -15.54 -0.76 -27.13
C ARG A 820 -15.83 -1.65 -28.34
N GLU A 821 -15.06 -2.73 -28.50
CA GLU A 821 -15.24 -3.66 -29.62
C GLU A 821 -16.60 -4.38 -29.58
N ILE A 822 -17.09 -4.73 -28.39
CA ILE A 822 -18.44 -5.31 -28.20
C ILE A 822 -19.50 -4.35 -28.74
N ALA A 823 -19.45 -3.07 -28.36
CA ALA A 823 -20.46 -2.13 -28.81
C ALA A 823 -20.36 -1.81 -30.31
N GLU A 824 -19.15 -1.73 -30.87
CA GLU A 824 -18.95 -1.59 -32.32
C GLU A 824 -19.57 -2.76 -33.08
N LEU A 825 -19.38 -4.00 -32.60
CA LEU A 825 -19.98 -5.20 -33.18
C LEU A 825 -21.50 -5.24 -32.98
N GLU A 826 -22.01 -4.73 -31.87
CA GLU A 826 -23.45 -4.66 -31.59
C GLU A 826 -24.17 -3.63 -32.46
N ALA A 827 -23.52 -2.51 -32.75
CA ALA A 827 -24.02 -1.43 -33.62
C ALA A 827 -24.09 -1.84 -35.11
N LYS A 828 -23.39 -2.88 -35.54
CA LYS A 828 -23.49 -3.40 -36.91
C LYS A 828 -24.89 -3.98 -37.16
N GLY A 829 -25.63 -3.35 -38.09
CA GLY A 829 -26.98 -3.76 -38.48
C GLY A 829 -27.06 -5.07 -39.30
N ASN A 830 -25.97 -5.51 -39.94
CA ASN A 830 -25.89 -6.79 -40.63
C ASN A 830 -24.59 -7.52 -40.25
N ARG A 831 -24.67 -8.45 -39.29
CA ARG A 831 -23.50 -9.15 -38.72
C ARG A 831 -23.21 -10.43 -39.50
N SER A 832 -21.96 -10.62 -39.90
CA SER A 832 -21.49 -11.89 -40.44
C SER A 832 -21.41 -12.98 -39.36
N ASN A 833 -21.19 -14.23 -39.75
CA ASN A 833 -20.93 -15.31 -38.79
C ASN A 833 -19.63 -15.04 -38.00
N ASP A 834 -18.64 -14.44 -38.64
CA ASP A 834 -17.37 -14.07 -38.00
C ASP A 834 -17.56 -12.93 -36.99
N ASP A 835 -18.39 -11.93 -37.29
CA ASP A 835 -18.75 -10.86 -36.33
C ASP A 835 -19.44 -11.44 -35.09
N ASN A 836 -20.36 -12.41 -35.27
CA ASN A 836 -21.03 -13.07 -34.15
C ASN A 836 -20.09 -13.95 -33.32
N LYS A 837 -19.05 -14.52 -33.94
CA LYS A 837 -18.00 -15.27 -33.24
C LYS A 837 -17.09 -14.32 -32.45
N ALA A 838 -16.70 -13.19 -33.05
CA ALA A 838 -15.91 -12.15 -32.39
C ALA A 838 -16.67 -11.55 -31.19
N LEU A 839 -17.96 -11.24 -31.35
CA LEU A 839 -18.79 -10.70 -30.26
C LEU A 839 -18.87 -11.67 -29.07
N ARG A 840 -19.09 -12.96 -29.34
CA ARG A 840 -19.09 -14.00 -28.28
C ARG A 840 -17.74 -14.10 -27.58
N ARG A 841 -16.64 -14.06 -28.35
CA ARG A 841 -15.28 -14.11 -27.80
C ARG A 841 -14.96 -12.88 -26.94
N ASN A 842 -15.29 -11.68 -27.42
CA ASN A 842 -15.01 -10.44 -26.70
C ASN A 842 -15.83 -10.33 -25.41
N ARG A 843 -17.09 -10.81 -25.40
CA ARG A 843 -17.89 -10.89 -24.17
C ARG A 843 -17.26 -11.81 -23.14
N GLN A 844 -16.80 -12.99 -23.56
CA GLN A 844 -16.10 -13.91 -22.65
C GLN A 844 -14.82 -13.27 -22.11
N LEU A 845 -13.99 -12.69 -22.98
CA LEU A 845 -12.74 -12.03 -22.58
C LEU A 845 -12.99 -10.84 -21.63
N LEU A 846 -14.08 -10.10 -21.82
CA LEU A 846 -14.45 -9.02 -20.91
C LEU A 846 -14.81 -9.56 -19.51
N THR A 847 -15.62 -10.62 -19.45
CA THR A 847 -15.97 -11.28 -18.18
C THR A 847 -14.73 -11.82 -17.49
N ASP A 848 -13.84 -12.51 -18.22
CA ASP A 848 -12.59 -13.05 -17.68
C ASP A 848 -11.70 -11.92 -17.12
N GLU A 849 -11.57 -10.79 -17.82
CA GLU A 849 -10.78 -9.63 -17.32
C GLU A 849 -11.44 -8.96 -16.10
N GLN A 850 -12.77 -8.91 -16.01
CA GLN A 850 -13.48 -8.35 -14.85
C GLN A 850 -13.32 -9.24 -13.60
N GLU A 851 -13.44 -10.56 -13.75
CA GLU A 851 -13.18 -11.53 -12.68
C GLU A 851 -11.72 -11.43 -12.22
N ASP A 852 -10.77 -11.40 -13.16
CA ASP A 852 -9.34 -11.29 -12.85
C ASP A 852 -8.98 -9.97 -12.15
N ILE A 853 -9.62 -8.86 -12.52
CA ILE A 853 -9.44 -7.57 -11.86
C ILE A 853 -9.93 -7.64 -10.42
N ALA A 854 -11.13 -8.17 -10.17
CA ALA A 854 -11.69 -8.27 -8.83
C ALA A 854 -10.78 -9.10 -7.90
N GLU A 855 -10.29 -10.26 -8.37
CA GLU A 855 -9.34 -11.09 -7.61
C GLU A 855 -8.03 -10.34 -7.30
N LEU A 856 -7.51 -9.55 -8.25
CA LEU A 856 -6.28 -8.78 -8.05
C LEU A 856 -6.47 -7.60 -7.09
N GLU A 857 -7.64 -6.96 -7.05
CA GLU A 857 -7.96 -5.91 -6.09
C GLU A 857 -8.08 -6.47 -4.66
N GLU A 858 -8.74 -7.61 -4.50
CA GLU A 858 -8.82 -8.31 -3.22
C GLU A 858 -7.41 -8.72 -2.75
N PHE A 859 -6.60 -9.27 -3.66
CA PHE A 859 -5.21 -9.61 -3.36
C PHE A 859 -4.37 -8.38 -2.98
N PHE A 860 -4.54 -7.25 -3.68
CA PHE A 860 -3.88 -6.00 -3.34
C PHE A 860 -4.25 -5.54 -1.93
N ALA A 861 -5.54 -5.60 -1.57
CA ALA A 861 -6.04 -5.26 -0.25
C ALA A 861 -5.47 -6.19 0.83
N GLU A 862 -5.41 -7.50 0.57
CA GLU A 862 -4.82 -8.49 1.47
C GLU A 862 -3.33 -8.22 1.72
N VAL A 863 -2.55 -7.99 0.65
CA VAL A 863 -1.12 -7.67 0.74
C VAL A 863 -0.91 -6.37 1.51
N LYS A 864 -1.70 -5.33 1.22
CA LYS A 864 -1.60 -4.04 1.92
C LYS A 864 -1.98 -4.16 3.39
N SER A 865 -2.99 -4.93 3.73
CA SER A 865 -3.45 -5.07 5.12
C SER A 865 -2.48 -5.90 5.96
N HIS A 866 -2.04 -7.06 5.44
CA HIS A 866 -1.34 -8.05 6.26
C HIS A 866 0.19 -8.05 6.11
N TRP A 867 0.74 -7.46 5.04
CA TRP A 867 2.18 -7.55 4.71
C TRP A 867 2.89 -6.19 4.63
N SER A 868 2.18 -5.07 4.82
CA SER A 868 2.79 -3.73 4.85
C SER A 868 3.69 -3.53 6.06
N ASP A 869 3.31 -4.07 7.23
CA ASP A 869 4.17 -4.08 8.41
C ASP A 869 5.38 -5.00 8.18
N ILE A 870 6.58 -4.46 8.34
CA ILE A 870 7.82 -5.21 8.17
C ILE A 870 7.98 -6.33 9.19
N GLU A 871 7.49 -6.16 10.42
CA GLU A 871 7.57 -7.19 11.46
C GLU A 871 6.61 -8.35 11.15
N ALA A 872 5.48 -8.07 10.49
CA ALA A 872 4.60 -9.09 9.94
C ALA A 872 5.30 -9.96 8.87
N ARG A 873 6.44 -9.52 8.32
CA ARG A 873 7.23 -10.29 7.35
C ARG A 873 8.38 -11.09 7.97
N ASN A 874 8.50 -11.12 9.30
CA ASN A 874 9.47 -11.97 9.98
C ASN A 874 9.15 -13.45 9.70
N ILE A 875 10.14 -14.21 9.23
CA ILE A 875 9.98 -15.62 8.84
C ILE A 875 10.87 -16.57 9.65
N GLY A 876 11.75 -16.05 10.49
CA GLY A 876 12.65 -16.87 11.27
C GLY A 876 13.75 -16.06 11.95
N HIS A 877 14.75 -16.76 12.47
CA HIS A 877 15.91 -16.13 13.08
C HIS A 877 17.20 -16.91 12.82
N LEU A 878 18.30 -16.17 12.70
CA LEU A 878 19.61 -16.71 12.41
C LEU A 878 20.07 -17.67 13.51
N ARG A 879 20.57 -18.84 13.11
CA ARG A 879 21.14 -19.85 13.99
C ARG A 879 22.65 -19.84 13.95
N VAL A 880 23.21 -19.83 12.75
CA VAL A 880 24.66 -19.87 12.52
C VAL A 880 25.01 -19.17 11.22
N THR A 881 26.14 -18.49 11.20
CA THR A 881 26.84 -18.12 9.95
C THR A 881 28.30 -18.45 10.08
N LYS A 882 28.91 -18.82 8.94
CA LYS A 882 30.36 -18.98 8.83
C LYS A 882 30.98 -17.70 8.27
N ALA A 883 32.13 -17.32 8.80
CA ALA A 883 32.91 -16.22 8.25
C ALA A 883 33.33 -16.54 6.82
N ILE A 884 33.28 -15.54 5.94
CA ILE A 884 33.68 -15.70 4.55
C ILE A 884 35.19 -15.94 4.49
N LYS A 885 35.56 -17.15 4.04
CA LYS A 885 36.94 -17.62 3.96
C LYS A 885 37.12 -18.61 2.82
N ALA A 886 38.33 -18.68 2.29
CA ALA A 886 38.76 -19.78 1.44
C ALA A 886 39.00 -21.03 2.31
N ILE A 887 38.32 -22.13 1.99
CA ILE A 887 38.44 -23.41 2.70
C ILE A 887 39.05 -24.46 1.76
N PRO A 888 40.19 -25.08 2.12
CA PRO A 888 40.78 -26.15 1.34
C PRO A 888 39.80 -27.32 1.14
N ILE A 889 39.77 -27.86 -0.07
CA ILE A 889 38.90 -29.00 -0.42
C ILE A 889 39.36 -30.27 0.31
N ASP A 890 40.67 -30.48 0.34
CA ASP A 890 41.31 -31.53 1.12
C ASP A 890 42.65 -31.01 1.70
N ALA A 891 43.27 -31.79 2.59
CA ALA A 891 44.49 -31.38 3.28
C ALA A 891 45.75 -31.37 2.38
N ALA A 892 45.67 -31.88 1.15
CA ALA A 892 46.78 -32.02 0.21
C ALA A 892 46.63 -31.16 -1.05
N ALA A 893 45.45 -30.57 -1.29
CA ALA A 893 45.14 -29.75 -2.44
C ALA A 893 45.37 -28.26 -2.15
N ASP A 894 46.03 -27.59 -3.08
CA ASP A 894 46.22 -26.13 -3.06
C ASP A 894 44.95 -25.35 -3.44
N THR A 895 43.82 -26.04 -3.67
CA THR A 895 42.55 -25.45 -4.13
C THR A 895 41.55 -25.29 -2.99
N CYS A 896 40.91 -24.12 -2.93
CA CYS A 896 39.92 -23.76 -1.91
C CYS A 896 38.57 -23.36 -2.52
N TYR A 897 37.43 -23.69 -1.89
CA TYR A 897 36.14 -23.06 -2.19
C TYR A 897 35.88 -21.88 -1.24
N THR A 898 35.07 -20.90 -1.66
CA THR A 898 34.57 -19.87 -0.74
C THR A 898 33.52 -20.45 0.21
N GLU A 899 33.74 -20.34 1.52
CA GLU A 899 32.74 -20.64 2.55
C GLU A 899 31.91 -19.39 2.86
N ASP A 900 30.79 -19.22 2.18
CA ASP A 900 29.89 -18.08 2.39
C ASP A 900 28.45 -18.55 2.58
N TRP A 901 28.16 -19.13 3.74
CA TRP A 901 26.83 -19.62 4.05
C TRP A 901 26.45 -19.42 5.52
N GLY A 902 25.15 -19.45 5.77
CA GLY A 902 24.57 -19.53 7.10
C GLY A 902 23.20 -20.19 7.09
N ALA A 903 22.74 -20.59 8.27
CA ALA A 903 21.45 -21.21 8.47
C ALA A 903 20.61 -20.41 9.48
N PHE A 904 19.32 -20.28 9.19
CA PHE A 904 18.33 -19.66 10.06
C PHE A 904 17.19 -20.63 10.34
N GLU A 905 16.71 -20.65 11.57
CA GLU A 905 15.56 -21.45 11.99
C GLU A 905 14.30 -20.73 11.52
N ILE A 906 13.51 -21.42 10.68
CA ILE A 906 12.27 -20.87 10.13
C ILE A 906 11.15 -20.97 11.15
N ASP A 907 10.21 -20.04 11.10
CA ASP A 907 9.04 -20.05 11.96
C ASP A 907 8.03 -21.10 11.48
N GLU A 908 7.83 -22.14 12.29
CA GLU A 908 6.87 -23.22 12.02
C GLU A 908 5.47 -22.69 11.66
N MET A 909 5.00 -21.64 12.34
CA MET A 909 3.67 -21.10 12.12
C MET A 909 3.51 -20.46 10.75
N LYS A 910 4.62 -20.07 10.11
CA LYS A 910 4.64 -19.40 8.81
C LYS A 910 4.77 -20.35 7.63
N PHE A 911 5.52 -21.42 7.80
CA PHE A 911 5.83 -22.34 6.70
C PHE A 911 5.00 -23.61 6.74
N LYS A 912 4.68 -24.16 7.91
CA LYS A 912 4.18 -25.54 8.04
C LYS A 912 2.95 -25.86 7.20
N ALA A 913 2.03 -24.90 7.03
CA ALA A 913 0.82 -25.09 6.24
C ALA A 913 1.12 -25.34 4.75
N GLU A 914 2.10 -24.62 4.20
CA GLU A 914 2.44 -24.60 2.77
C GLU A 914 3.82 -25.23 2.47
N PHE A 915 4.40 -25.94 3.44
CA PHE A 915 5.74 -26.50 3.29
C PHE A 915 5.71 -27.79 2.46
N GLU A 916 6.31 -27.72 1.28
CA GLU A 916 6.46 -28.86 0.36
C GLU A 916 7.93 -29.26 0.15
N GLY A 917 8.83 -28.79 1.02
CA GLY A 917 10.28 -28.97 0.88
C GLY A 917 10.93 -27.92 -0.01
N THR A 918 12.06 -28.27 -0.61
CA THR A 918 12.81 -27.39 -1.51
C THR A 918 12.31 -27.56 -2.94
N PHE A 919 11.63 -26.55 -3.48
CA PHE A 919 11.11 -26.56 -4.84
C PHE A 919 11.15 -25.17 -5.49
N VAL A 920 11.16 -25.17 -6.82
CA VAL A 920 11.14 -23.97 -7.67
C VAL A 920 9.75 -23.84 -8.28
N ASP A 921 9.15 -22.65 -8.22
CA ASP A 921 8.01 -22.31 -9.08
C ASP A 921 8.56 -21.77 -10.40
N LEU A 922 8.33 -22.48 -11.51
CA LEU A 922 8.77 -22.04 -12.84
C LEU A 922 8.00 -20.81 -13.36
N GLY A 923 7.06 -20.28 -12.58
CA GLY A 923 6.42 -19.00 -12.81
C GLY A 923 5.54 -18.96 -14.07
N THR A 924 5.05 -17.78 -14.42
CA THR A 924 4.14 -17.56 -15.56
C THR A 924 4.73 -16.70 -16.66
N ALA A 925 5.98 -16.24 -16.50
CA ALA A 925 6.64 -15.35 -17.46
C ALA A 925 7.04 -16.07 -18.75
N LEU A 926 7.38 -17.36 -18.66
CA LEU A 926 7.72 -18.22 -19.79
C LEU A 926 6.69 -19.34 -19.92
N SER A 927 6.35 -19.71 -21.15
CA SER A 927 5.46 -20.86 -21.39
C SER A 927 6.17 -22.18 -21.06
N SER A 928 5.39 -23.23 -20.81
CA SER A 928 5.96 -24.58 -20.63
C SER A 928 6.77 -25.02 -21.85
N ASP A 929 6.34 -24.66 -23.06
CA ASP A 929 7.06 -24.96 -24.29
C ASP A 929 8.41 -24.23 -24.36
N GLN A 930 8.45 -22.94 -23.98
CA GLN A 930 9.70 -22.18 -23.94
C GLN A 930 10.70 -22.75 -22.92
N VAL A 931 10.23 -23.10 -21.72
CA VAL A 931 11.10 -23.72 -20.70
C VAL A 931 11.59 -25.09 -21.17
N ASN A 932 10.72 -25.88 -21.82
CA ASN A 932 11.15 -27.13 -22.45
C ASN A 932 12.23 -26.86 -23.51
N GLU A 933 12.02 -25.93 -24.45
CA GLU A 933 12.99 -25.59 -25.49
C GLU A 933 14.35 -25.15 -24.92
N ILE A 934 14.37 -24.41 -23.81
CA ILE A 934 15.61 -23.98 -23.15
C ILE A 934 16.42 -25.19 -22.63
N PHE A 935 15.74 -26.15 -22.00
CA PHE A 935 16.39 -27.41 -21.59
C PHE A 935 16.55 -28.41 -22.75
N TYR A 936 15.99 -28.12 -23.93
CA TYR A 936 15.99 -28.96 -25.13
C TYR A 936 16.34 -28.22 -26.42
N PRO A 937 17.62 -27.86 -26.63
CA PRO A 937 18.04 -27.24 -27.88
C PRO A 937 17.99 -28.18 -29.11
N ARG A 938 17.66 -29.47 -28.96
CA ARG A 938 17.59 -30.47 -30.04
C ARG A 938 16.17 -31.01 -30.25
N SER A 939 15.69 -30.97 -31.49
CA SER A 939 14.46 -31.65 -31.92
C SER A 939 14.71 -33.15 -32.19
N GLY A 940 13.98 -34.03 -31.50
CA GLY A 940 13.87 -35.47 -31.86
C GLY A 940 14.54 -36.52 -30.95
N THR A 941 15.18 -36.15 -29.85
CA THR A 941 15.66 -37.09 -28.80
C THR A 941 14.69 -37.16 -27.63
N ARG A 942 14.54 -38.34 -26.99
CA ARG A 942 13.64 -38.54 -25.85
C ARG A 942 14.17 -37.77 -24.62
N THR A 943 13.33 -36.91 -24.07
CA THR A 943 13.63 -35.95 -22.99
C THR A 943 13.58 -36.61 -21.59
N THR A 944 14.46 -36.22 -20.66
CA THR A 944 14.39 -36.62 -19.23
C THR A 944 13.63 -35.59 -18.39
N PHE A 945 13.95 -34.30 -18.51
CA PHE A 945 13.14 -33.19 -18.01
C PHE A 945 11.76 -33.19 -18.65
N LYS A 946 10.75 -33.18 -17.79
CA LYS A 946 9.35 -32.98 -18.13
C LYS A 946 8.89 -31.79 -17.33
N TYR A 947 8.29 -30.82 -18.02
CA TYR A 947 7.71 -29.68 -17.34
C TYR A 947 6.76 -30.16 -16.22
N PRO A 948 7.02 -29.80 -14.96
CA PRO A 948 6.31 -30.37 -13.84
C PRO A 948 4.85 -29.88 -13.78
N ASN A 949 3.97 -30.75 -13.29
CA ASN A 949 2.60 -30.37 -12.99
C ASN A 949 2.58 -29.23 -11.96
N ALA A 950 1.64 -28.30 -12.10
CA ALA A 950 1.54 -27.10 -11.28
C ALA A 950 2.80 -26.21 -11.26
N ARG A 951 3.72 -26.39 -12.23
CA ARG A 951 4.97 -25.62 -12.38
C ARG A 951 6.00 -25.79 -11.25
N LYS A 952 5.82 -26.77 -10.36
CA LYS A 952 6.68 -26.98 -9.18
C LYS A 952 7.78 -27.99 -9.51
N LEU A 953 8.98 -27.50 -9.81
CA LEU A 953 10.16 -28.35 -9.98
C LEU A 953 10.76 -28.66 -8.61
N ARG A 954 10.75 -29.93 -8.19
CA ARG A 954 11.31 -30.35 -6.91
C ARG A 954 12.83 -30.48 -6.99
N ILE A 955 13.49 -30.11 -5.91
CA ILE A 955 14.92 -30.37 -5.75
C ILE A 955 15.11 -31.57 -4.84
N GLU A 956 15.66 -32.66 -5.37
CA GLU A 956 15.69 -33.96 -4.70
C GLU A 956 17.10 -34.40 -4.29
N GLU A 957 18.12 -33.91 -4.99
CA GLU A 957 19.52 -34.26 -4.74
C GLU A 957 20.47 -33.15 -5.19
N ALA A 958 21.75 -33.29 -4.88
CA ALA A 958 22.81 -32.43 -5.42
C ALA A 958 23.45 -33.09 -6.64
N VAL A 959 23.90 -32.27 -7.60
CA VAL A 959 24.66 -32.73 -8.75
C VAL A 959 25.99 -33.33 -8.28
N SER A 960 26.30 -34.55 -8.72
CA SER A 960 27.55 -35.22 -8.39
C SER A 960 28.73 -34.59 -9.13
N ARG A 961 29.94 -34.73 -8.57
CA ARG A 961 31.17 -34.22 -9.22
C ARG A 961 31.37 -34.86 -10.59
N GLU A 962 31.10 -36.15 -10.72
CA GLU A 962 31.21 -36.89 -11.98
C GLU A 962 30.30 -36.33 -13.09
N LEU A 963 29.13 -35.80 -12.73
CA LEU A 963 28.20 -35.22 -13.69
C LEU A 963 28.59 -33.79 -14.09
N LEU A 964 29.22 -33.02 -13.19
CA LEU A 964 29.79 -31.71 -13.54
C LEU A 964 30.89 -31.87 -14.60
N ASP A 965 31.75 -32.89 -14.45
CA ASP A 965 32.83 -33.20 -15.39
C ASP A 965 32.31 -33.81 -16.70
N HIS A 966 31.22 -34.58 -16.62
CA HIS A 966 30.64 -35.32 -17.73
C HIS A 966 29.12 -35.12 -17.80
N PRO A 967 28.64 -34.00 -18.36
CA PRO A 967 27.22 -33.71 -18.41
C PRO A 967 26.48 -34.71 -19.32
N ASP A 968 25.27 -35.05 -18.90
CA ASP A 968 24.36 -36.00 -19.57
C ASP A 968 23.59 -35.38 -20.75
N LEU A 969 23.70 -34.06 -20.94
CA LEU A 969 23.02 -33.29 -21.96
C LEU A 969 23.98 -32.79 -23.05
N LEU A 970 23.46 -32.70 -24.28
CA LEU A 970 24.16 -32.19 -25.45
C LEU A 970 23.45 -30.94 -25.98
N ASP A 971 24.22 -29.97 -26.47
CA ASP A 971 23.68 -28.78 -27.13
C ASP A 971 23.21 -29.04 -28.58
N SER A 972 22.80 -27.97 -29.29
CA SER A 972 22.38 -28.04 -30.70
C SER A 972 23.51 -28.46 -31.66
N GLU A 973 24.76 -28.33 -31.26
CA GLU A 973 25.97 -28.69 -32.02
C GLU A 973 26.53 -30.07 -31.62
N ASN A 974 25.77 -30.82 -30.80
CA ASN A 974 26.14 -32.14 -30.29
C ASN A 974 27.40 -32.14 -29.41
N GLN A 975 27.66 -31.02 -28.72
CA GLN A 975 28.69 -30.89 -27.68
C GLN A 975 28.10 -31.05 -26.27
N PRO A 976 28.85 -31.60 -25.30
CA PRO A 976 28.40 -31.69 -23.91
C PRO A 976 28.09 -30.30 -23.32
N CYS A 977 26.90 -30.13 -22.75
CA CYS A 977 26.45 -28.85 -22.19
C CYS A 977 25.49 -29.07 -21.03
N LEU A 978 25.67 -28.34 -19.93
CA LEU A 978 24.75 -28.36 -18.80
C LEU A 978 24.02 -27.02 -18.70
N ILE A 979 22.75 -27.02 -19.10
CA ILE A 979 21.84 -25.88 -18.92
C ILE A 979 21.34 -25.87 -17.49
N VAL A 980 21.39 -24.69 -16.87
CA VAL A 980 21.02 -24.50 -15.48
C VAL A 980 20.02 -23.35 -15.34
N GLY A 981 19.14 -23.46 -14.35
CA GLY A 981 18.20 -22.42 -13.97
C GLY A 981 18.50 -21.89 -12.57
N LYS A 982 18.01 -20.70 -12.29
CA LYS A 982 17.87 -20.17 -10.91
C LYS A 982 16.64 -19.26 -10.84
N ASP A 983 16.00 -19.20 -9.69
CA ASP A 983 14.94 -18.21 -9.42
C ASP A 983 15.39 -17.32 -8.27
N GLY A 984 15.78 -16.09 -8.61
CA GLY A 984 16.43 -15.14 -7.69
C GLY A 984 15.57 -13.90 -7.42
N THR A 985 15.80 -13.25 -6.30
CA THR A 985 15.03 -12.07 -5.85
C THR A 985 14.97 -10.93 -6.86
N THR A 986 16.09 -10.64 -7.55
CA THR A 986 16.21 -9.47 -8.43
C THR A 986 15.86 -9.80 -9.87
N THR A 987 16.45 -10.86 -10.42
CA THR A 987 16.26 -11.20 -11.84
C THR A 987 15.14 -12.21 -12.09
N GLY A 988 14.57 -12.79 -11.03
CA GLY A 988 13.55 -13.84 -11.13
C GLY A 988 14.12 -15.14 -11.71
N LEU A 989 13.25 -15.87 -12.41
CA LEU A 989 13.59 -17.11 -13.12
C LEU A 989 14.43 -16.79 -14.36
N THR A 990 15.68 -17.24 -14.34
CA THR A 990 16.63 -17.08 -15.45
C THR A 990 17.38 -18.37 -15.71
N PHE A 991 17.93 -18.49 -16.91
CA PHE A 991 18.65 -19.67 -17.38
C PHE A 991 20.04 -19.30 -17.88
N GLY A 992 20.97 -20.24 -17.73
CA GLY A 992 22.36 -20.05 -18.07
C GLY A 992 23.04 -21.37 -18.42
N ARG A 993 24.34 -21.30 -18.68
CA ARG A 993 25.18 -22.46 -18.98
C ARG A 993 26.27 -22.59 -17.94
N TYR A 994 26.39 -23.77 -17.35
CA TYR A 994 27.59 -24.09 -16.58
C TYR A 994 28.81 -24.13 -17.51
N ALA A 995 29.93 -23.58 -17.05
CA ALA A 995 31.17 -23.49 -17.83
C ALA A 995 31.80 -24.86 -18.14
N GLY A 996 31.40 -25.93 -17.43
CA GLY A 996 31.95 -27.29 -17.57
C GLY A 996 33.26 -27.51 -16.81
N LEU A 997 33.86 -26.46 -16.26
CA LEU A 997 35.06 -26.49 -15.43
C LEU A 997 34.92 -25.43 -14.33
N GLU A 998 35.63 -25.62 -13.22
CA GLU A 998 35.68 -24.60 -12.19
C GLU A 998 36.46 -23.35 -12.62
N SER A 999 35.94 -22.19 -12.20
CA SER A 999 36.56 -20.89 -12.36
C SER A 999 37.41 -20.55 -11.14
N TYR A 1000 38.54 -19.88 -11.36
CA TYR A 1000 39.41 -19.43 -10.28
C TYR A 1000 39.21 -17.94 -10.05
N LEU A 1001 38.93 -17.56 -8.82
CA LEU A 1001 38.79 -16.19 -8.36
C LEU A 1001 39.97 -15.81 -7.49
N CYS A 1002 40.39 -14.56 -7.58
CA CYS A 1002 41.40 -14.00 -6.70
C CYS A 1002 40.85 -12.67 -6.16
N ASN A 1003 40.81 -12.53 -4.84
CA ASN A 1003 40.36 -11.28 -4.23
C ASN A 1003 41.51 -10.25 -4.16
N ASP A 1004 41.19 -9.01 -3.74
CA ASP A 1004 42.17 -7.92 -3.65
C ASP A 1004 43.35 -8.20 -2.70
N LEU A 1005 43.22 -9.21 -1.83
CA LEU A 1005 44.26 -9.65 -0.89
C LEU A 1005 45.11 -10.81 -1.44
N GLY A 1006 44.88 -11.24 -2.69
CA GLY A 1006 45.58 -12.34 -3.32
C GLY A 1006 45.10 -13.73 -2.89
N VAL A 1007 43.96 -13.84 -2.19
CA VAL A 1007 43.40 -15.14 -1.80
C VAL A 1007 42.68 -15.74 -2.99
N GLU A 1008 43.12 -16.93 -3.39
CA GLU A 1008 42.57 -17.66 -4.52
C GLU A 1008 41.50 -18.67 -4.07
N THR A 1009 40.38 -18.71 -4.79
CA THR A 1009 39.31 -19.69 -4.62
C THR A 1009 38.88 -20.25 -5.96
N MET A 1010 38.22 -21.39 -5.92
CA MET A 1010 37.66 -22.11 -7.05
C MET A 1010 36.14 -22.06 -6.92
N GLU A 1011 35.40 -21.87 -8.01
CA GLU A 1011 33.94 -21.71 -7.99
C GLU A 1011 33.31 -22.30 -9.27
N LEU A 1012 32.00 -22.59 -9.25
CA LEU A 1012 31.26 -22.92 -10.46
C LEU A 1012 30.99 -21.64 -11.25
N GLY A 1013 31.56 -21.54 -12.45
CA GLY A 1013 31.29 -20.44 -13.38
C GLY A 1013 30.03 -20.68 -14.20
N ILE A 1014 29.12 -19.71 -14.24
CA ILE A 1014 27.87 -19.76 -14.99
C ILE A 1014 27.81 -18.59 -15.97
N TYR A 1015 27.57 -18.91 -17.23
CA TYR A 1015 27.44 -17.94 -18.31
C TYR A 1015 25.97 -17.66 -18.64
N ASN A 1016 25.71 -16.48 -19.16
CA ASN A 1016 24.40 -16.12 -19.70
C ASN A 1016 24.03 -17.04 -20.88
N LEU A 1017 22.73 -17.34 -21.05
CA LEU A 1017 22.25 -18.25 -22.09
C LEU A 1017 22.44 -17.70 -23.52
N GLY A 1018 22.48 -16.39 -23.70
CA GLY A 1018 22.62 -15.80 -25.02
C GLY A 1018 22.84 -14.30 -24.93
N LYS A 1019 23.12 -13.69 -26.09
CA LYS A 1019 23.35 -12.25 -26.18
C LYS A 1019 22.07 -11.45 -25.94
N ASP A 1020 20.95 -11.97 -26.41
CA ASP A 1020 19.64 -11.33 -26.34
C ASP A 1020 18.80 -11.84 -25.15
N ASP A 1021 19.31 -12.84 -24.42
CA ASP A 1021 18.68 -13.38 -23.21
C ASP A 1021 18.91 -12.47 -21.99
N PRO A 1022 18.02 -12.52 -20.99
CA PRO A 1022 18.25 -11.89 -19.70
C PRO A 1022 19.58 -12.33 -19.07
N VAL A 1023 20.20 -11.44 -18.30
CA VAL A 1023 21.38 -11.79 -17.51
C VAL A 1023 21.03 -12.91 -16.53
N PHE A 1024 21.94 -13.85 -16.34
CA PHE A 1024 21.70 -14.98 -15.45
C PHE A 1024 21.47 -14.52 -14.01
N SER A 1025 22.23 -13.54 -13.51
CA SER A 1025 22.04 -12.97 -12.18
C SER A 1025 22.45 -11.50 -12.07
N ASP A 1026 21.92 -10.83 -11.06
CA ASP A 1026 22.33 -9.48 -10.66
C ASP A 1026 22.36 -9.31 -9.13
N LYS A 1027 22.79 -8.13 -8.65
CA LYS A 1027 22.84 -7.78 -7.23
C LYS A 1027 21.48 -8.01 -6.57
N GLY A 1028 21.47 -8.80 -5.50
CA GLY A 1028 20.27 -9.25 -4.80
C GLY A 1028 19.88 -10.71 -5.07
N ASP A 1029 20.45 -11.34 -6.09
CA ASP A 1029 20.27 -12.78 -6.34
C ASP A 1029 21.18 -13.68 -5.49
N SER A 1030 22.11 -13.12 -4.73
CA SER A 1030 22.98 -13.89 -3.82
C SER A 1030 22.16 -14.80 -2.91
N GLY A 1031 22.56 -16.05 -2.77
CA GLY A 1031 21.82 -17.08 -2.07
C GLY A 1031 20.89 -17.90 -2.96
N ALA A 1032 20.61 -17.49 -4.19
CA ALA A 1032 19.76 -18.27 -5.07
C ALA A 1032 20.41 -19.64 -5.37
N LEU A 1033 19.60 -20.69 -5.30
CA LEU A 1033 20.03 -22.02 -5.70
C LEU A 1033 20.04 -22.11 -7.22
N ILE A 1034 21.16 -22.59 -7.74
CA ILE A 1034 21.31 -22.98 -9.14
C ILE A 1034 21.00 -24.46 -9.23
N TRP A 1035 20.19 -24.83 -10.21
CA TRP A 1035 19.68 -26.19 -10.40
C TRP A 1035 19.68 -26.57 -11.88
N ASP A 1036 19.63 -27.87 -12.17
CA ASP A 1036 19.55 -28.39 -13.54
C ASP A 1036 18.14 -28.84 -13.91
N GLY A 1037 17.92 -29.15 -15.20
CA GLY A 1037 16.61 -29.60 -15.69
C GLY A 1037 16.05 -30.84 -14.99
N ASN A 1038 16.85 -31.64 -14.29
CA ASN A 1038 16.35 -32.83 -13.59
C ASN A 1038 15.99 -32.54 -12.12
N GLY A 1039 16.05 -31.28 -11.66
CA GLY A 1039 15.75 -30.93 -10.28
C GLY A 1039 16.91 -31.27 -9.32
N ARG A 1040 18.16 -31.18 -9.79
CA ARG A 1040 19.35 -31.39 -8.97
C ARG A 1040 20.00 -30.06 -8.62
N ALA A 1041 20.38 -29.89 -7.36
CA ALA A 1041 21.08 -28.72 -6.86
C ALA A 1041 22.52 -28.67 -7.38
N LEU A 1042 22.87 -27.64 -8.15
CA LEU A 1042 24.21 -27.42 -8.70
C LEU A 1042 25.08 -26.64 -7.71
N GLY A 1043 24.60 -25.50 -7.22
CA GLY A 1043 25.38 -24.63 -6.35
C GLY A 1043 24.63 -23.43 -5.78
N GLN A 1044 25.21 -22.82 -4.76
CA GLN A 1044 24.71 -21.59 -4.13
C GLN A 1044 25.41 -20.39 -4.77
N LEU A 1045 24.63 -19.51 -5.40
CA LEU A 1045 25.14 -18.28 -6.01
C LEU A 1045 25.67 -17.31 -4.94
N HIS A 1046 26.89 -16.82 -5.09
CA HIS A 1046 27.45 -15.83 -4.14
C HIS A 1046 27.96 -14.53 -4.79
N SER A 1047 28.43 -14.57 -6.04
CA SER A 1047 29.01 -13.39 -6.69
C SER A 1047 28.87 -13.41 -8.20
N GLY A 1048 29.22 -12.29 -8.84
CA GLY A 1048 29.24 -12.15 -10.29
C GLY A 1048 30.27 -11.12 -10.75
N GLN A 1049 30.71 -11.25 -12.01
CA GLN A 1049 31.72 -10.40 -12.63
C GLN A 1049 31.05 -9.31 -13.48
N TYR A 1050 31.50 -8.06 -13.30
CA TYR A 1050 30.94 -6.88 -13.95
C TYR A 1050 32.07 -6.07 -14.64
N LYS A 1051 31.76 -5.38 -15.75
CA LYS A 1051 32.69 -4.44 -16.40
C LYS A 1051 32.88 -3.14 -15.58
N GLY A 1052 31.90 -2.79 -14.75
CA GLY A 1052 31.85 -1.59 -13.90
C GLY A 1052 30.56 -1.54 -13.08
N ILE A 1053 30.41 -0.50 -12.24
CA ILE A 1053 29.34 -0.38 -11.22
C ILE A 1053 27.92 -0.45 -11.82
N SER A 1054 27.73 0.02 -13.06
CA SER A 1054 26.45 0.05 -13.79
C SER A 1054 26.35 -0.97 -14.94
N SER A 1055 27.34 -1.86 -15.07
CA SER A 1055 27.32 -2.88 -16.12
C SER A 1055 26.57 -4.13 -15.67
N ARG A 1056 26.11 -4.92 -16.64
CA ARG A 1056 25.49 -6.24 -16.42
C ARG A 1056 26.53 -7.30 -16.06
N SER A 1057 26.13 -8.30 -15.28
CA SER A 1057 26.98 -9.46 -15.00
C SER A 1057 27.19 -10.27 -16.27
N HIS A 1058 28.43 -10.67 -16.54
CA HIS A 1058 28.77 -11.53 -17.68
C HIS A 1058 29.15 -12.95 -17.25
N VAL A 1059 29.52 -13.15 -15.98
CA VAL A 1059 29.79 -14.44 -15.38
C VAL A 1059 29.28 -14.43 -13.94
N THR A 1060 28.61 -15.50 -13.54
CA THR A 1060 28.13 -15.70 -12.17
C THR A 1060 28.91 -16.83 -11.52
N TYR A 1061 29.21 -16.69 -10.23
CA TYR A 1061 29.97 -17.68 -9.47
C TYR A 1061 29.13 -18.27 -8.34
N ALA A 1062 29.23 -19.60 -8.20
CA ALA A 1062 28.51 -20.35 -7.19
C ALA A 1062 29.40 -21.39 -6.53
N THR A 1063 29.15 -21.60 -5.23
CA THR A 1063 29.80 -22.67 -4.48
C THR A 1063 29.06 -23.99 -4.75
N PRO A 1064 29.75 -25.11 -5.03
CA PRO A 1064 29.09 -26.38 -5.35
C PRO A 1064 28.16 -26.86 -4.24
N ALA A 1065 26.97 -27.33 -4.61
CA ALA A 1065 25.95 -27.75 -3.66
C ALA A 1065 26.41 -28.95 -2.83
N TRP A 1066 26.99 -29.99 -3.47
CA TRP A 1066 27.49 -31.18 -2.77
C TRP A 1066 28.47 -30.81 -1.64
N TRP A 1067 29.38 -29.87 -1.91
CA TRP A 1067 30.35 -29.39 -0.93
C TRP A 1067 29.67 -28.62 0.19
N LEU A 1068 28.74 -27.71 -0.15
CA LEU A 1068 27.95 -26.97 0.83
C LEU A 1068 27.16 -27.91 1.76
N LEU A 1069 26.57 -28.98 1.25
CA LEU A 1069 25.84 -29.97 2.07
C LEU A 1069 26.76 -30.64 3.11
N GLU A 1070 28.00 -30.95 2.74
CA GLU A 1070 29.00 -31.49 3.67
C GLU A 1070 29.37 -30.46 4.74
N ARG A 1071 29.57 -29.19 4.35
CA ARG A 1071 29.83 -28.09 5.31
C ARG A 1071 28.68 -27.92 6.29
N ILE A 1072 27.44 -28.00 5.84
CA ILE A 1072 26.27 -27.95 6.71
C ILE A 1072 26.25 -29.15 7.66
N LYS A 1073 26.57 -30.37 7.18
CA LYS A 1073 26.65 -31.57 8.03
C LYS A 1073 27.73 -31.48 9.10
N LEU A 1074 28.82 -30.75 8.88
CA LEU A 1074 29.82 -30.52 9.93
C LEU A 1074 29.26 -29.71 11.10
N GLU A 1075 28.35 -28.78 10.83
CA GLU A 1075 27.67 -27.98 11.88
C GLU A 1075 26.41 -28.68 12.41
N PHE A 1076 25.70 -29.42 11.55
CA PHE A 1076 24.46 -30.14 11.84
C PHE A 1076 24.61 -31.62 11.42
N PRO A 1077 25.25 -32.47 12.26
CA PRO A 1077 25.60 -33.85 11.88
C PRO A 1077 24.43 -34.74 11.50
N HIS A 1078 23.22 -34.38 11.94
CA HIS A 1078 22.00 -35.15 11.71
C HIS A 1078 21.11 -34.55 10.63
N ALA A 1079 21.56 -33.50 9.93
CA ALA A 1079 20.79 -32.79 8.92
C ALA A 1079 20.26 -33.73 7.82
N VAL A 1080 18.96 -33.59 7.52
CA VAL A 1080 18.28 -34.28 6.42
C VAL A 1080 17.86 -33.25 5.37
N PHE A 1081 18.42 -33.38 4.17
CA PHE A 1081 18.17 -32.49 3.04
C PHE A 1081 17.02 -32.99 2.16
N PHE A 1082 16.45 -32.09 1.34
CA PHE A 1082 15.49 -32.39 0.27
C PHE A 1082 14.21 -33.15 0.68
N ARG A 1083 13.86 -33.09 1.96
CA ARG A 1083 12.62 -33.68 2.47
C ARG A 1083 11.42 -32.80 2.12
N ASN A 1084 10.31 -33.43 1.77
CA ASN A 1084 9.08 -32.78 1.30
C ASN A 1084 7.94 -32.76 2.34
N THR A 1085 8.19 -33.22 3.56
CA THR A 1085 7.24 -33.21 4.68
C THR A 1085 7.85 -32.47 5.86
N TRP A 1086 7.03 -31.74 6.62
CA TRP A 1086 7.47 -31.02 7.82
C TRP A 1086 7.91 -31.94 8.96
N SER A 1087 7.17 -33.02 9.21
CA SER A 1087 7.44 -33.94 10.33
C SER A 1087 8.33 -35.11 9.92
N VAL A 1088 9.07 -35.61 10.93
CA VAL A 1088 9.91 -36.81 10.83
C VAL A 1088 9.11 -38.09 10.83
#